data_AF-A0A5N5LB18-F1
#
_entry.id   AF-A0A5N5LB18-F1
#
_cell.length_a   1.000
_cell.length_b   1.000
_cell.length_c   1.000
_cell.angle_alpha   90.00
_cell.angle_beta   90.00
_cell.angle_gamma   90.00
#
_symmetry.space_group_name_H-M   'P 1'
#
loop_
_entity.id
_entity.type
_entity.pdbx_description
1 polymer ?
#
loop_
_entity_poly.entity_id
_entity_poly.type
_entity_poly.pdbx_seq_one_letter_code
_entity_poly.pdbx_strand_id
1 'polypeptide(L)'
;MAASGKAHLGSMKVEVEATHDTELTGAVSGSLSNAVNIKVQPIEVIVDIQNKGNGKVSLQEPLSTKFDLQNDYALILNSKKQHINTAALLRFGQNKYSYNFTVDNNNVETGIYTAVNGEADLEFLTVPISIPEIVIPVIDLTIPAINDVNLYESSGLKYLYTTKPTVDVNAKIVYQKSRSAPVIDLGFISVPAVGNLISEMSFKTSIINLITSVGIYGDNDLVIRIAATSTSVFEELKAKLEGTSSLTLKRGLKLANALSLKNAYIEGTHNSTLTVNTENLDAAAAVTTVANMNLPILSIEVNHKLLADTKTHPNAASTLTIKQKFDLPIIKAVGGGAVEHTLKVDGVAPYISIESTTKGMIDGMFLETGIVKGDLDNEATMHMTGEVLRSKLKTICNVNVNHGDLKVEFDVNENFDMESTLSRVYTVMNIISNNEVNIATFNTKGKHAVKATVDLAPVSSLVADVEFDLSQPTSLGDFTIYEKTVVDMTLFRQKISYSTKMVSPVYSTNIVVEMESDAPIFKVVFKSSSKSPVVLLEYDLDSYLSTAVENEVLNARAKAFLEHNDFTIDFNSIFTPSDPSHTLNFDITSPTFTDVNLRYAAKREGVTASISSPSAGFLGFQLQGKIPSQLTSRLYSHYVSAPENDIDILIVNVAANGGEKIHFQADCNLEAPKEMLLGLKERLPFITSTITNFAEKYGILGAINGLRTTLVSALTEAYTISYNHAPDLSQLSVLFRNVVVQHQKAIQQLLNAVVTFLRETQIKLPGIKQTTLPEICQQIKTSIAVLFEEVINAITNAITDNLKAHFSSTVKTIRIVLRNGETLTGDEILGYMKNALTHSVNMIKQLESLDVILEKLGQALQEAVEKTQEFIDMNQSDFLDKVAAKINTLYTNNIRLVNSLIEEVNSLLNTDSLNVFVDRCMELVLFMVKEFKNIVSRVFPTDPEALVNVHNGRLKMDISFPFYQ
;
A
#
# COMPACT_ATOMS: atom_id res chain seq x y z
N MET A 1 7.90 -81.96 30.40
CA MET A 1 7.01 -81.79 29.23
C MET A 1 6.30 -83.11 28.99
N ALA A 2 4.97 -83.10 28.96
CA ALA A 2 4.14 -84.25 28.64
C ALA A 2 3.27 -83.89 27.43
N ALA A 3 3.31 -84.70 26.36
CA ALA A 3 2.51 -84.48 25.16
C ALA A 3 1.79 -85.77 24.80
N SER A 4 0.52 -85.68 24.44
CA SER A 4 -0.29 -86.80 23.97
C SER A 4 -1.13 -86.38 22.76
N GLY A 5 -1.31 -87.32 21.83
CA GLY A 5 -2.10 -87.10 20.62
C GLY A 5 -3.05 -88.27 20.39
N LYS A 6 -4.31 -87.97 20.05
CA LYS A 6 -5.33 -88.96 19.69
C LYS A 6 -5.84 -88.66 18.28
N ALA A 7 -5.84 -89.66 17.41
CA ALA A 7 -6.35 -89.57 16.05
C ALA A 7 -7.49 -90.58 15.86
N HIS A 8 -8.66 -90.11 15.42
CA HIS A 8 -9.83 -90.93 15.14
C HIS A 8 -10.09 -90.93 13.63
N LEU A 9 -9.72 -92.02 12.93
CA LEU A 9 -9.86 -92.14 11.48
C LEU A 9 -11.31 -92.00 11.00
N GLY A 10 -12.28 -92.58 11.72
CA GLY A 10 -13.70 -92.60 11.31
C GLY A 10 -14.38 -91.23 11.34
N SER A 11 -13.95 -90.33 12.23
CA SER A 11 -14.45 -88.96 12.34
C SER A 11 -13.48 -87.90 11.79
N MET A 12 -12.35 -88.33 11.19
CA MET A 12 -11.27 -87.47 10.70
C MET A 12 -10.81 -86.41 11.72
N LYS A 13 -10.75 -86.79 13.00
CA LYS A 13 -10.48 -85.87 14.12
C LYS A 13 -9.10 -86.14 14.72
N VAL A 14 -8.32 -85.09 14.92
CA VAL A 14 -7.01 -85.11 15.58
C VAL A 14 -7.05 -84.17 16.79
N GLU A 15 -6.65 -84.67 17.96
CA GLU A 15 -6.48 -83.90 19.19
C GLU A 15 -5.04 -84.04 19.68
N VAL A 16 -4.38 -82.92 20.00
CA VAL A 16 -3.03 -82.84 20.56
C VAL A 16 -3.10 -82.01 21.83
N GLU A 17 -2.66 -82.59 22.94
CA GLU A 17 -2.55 -81.91 24.24
C GLU A 17 -1.07 -81.98 24.68
N ALA A 18 -0.46 -80.83 24.96
CA ALA A 18 0.91 -80.73 25.43
C ALA A 18 1.00 -79.81 26.65
N THR A 19 1.67 -80.25 27.70
CA THR A 19 1.91 -79.50 28.94
C THR A 19 3.39 -79.45 29.26
N HIS A 20 3.85 -78.32 29.79
CA HIS A 20 5.22 -78.08 30.20
C HIS A 20 5.24 -77.26 31.49
N ASP A 21 5.50 -77.97 32.60
CA ASP A 21 5.80 -77.37 33.89
C ASP A 21 7.31 -77.39 34.12
N THR A 22 7.89 -76.27 34.53
CA THR A 22 9.31 -76.15 34.88
C THR A 22 9.48 -75.21 36.08
N GLU A 23 10.51 -75.48 36.89
CA GLU A 23 10.87 -74.68 38.06
C GLU A 23 12.15 -73.90 37.76
N LEU A 24 12.09 -72.58 37.92
CA LEU A 24 13.21 -71.67 37.74
C LEU A 24 13.97 -71.52 39.06
N THR A 25 15.30 -71.54 39.01
CA THR A 25 16.18 -71.36 40.16
C THR A 25 17.27 -70.33 39.85
N GLY A 26 17.68 -69.52 40.83
CA GLY A 26 18.68 -68.46 40.67
C GLY A 26 18.11 -67.05 40.90
N ALA A 27 18.63 -66.05 40.16
CA ALA A 27 18.22 -64.65 40.28
C ALA A 27 16.73 -64.41 39.94
N VAL A 28 16.13 -65.30 39.15
CA VAL A 28 14.70 -65.41 38.94
C VAL A 28 14.31 -66.81 39.40
N SER A 29 13.43 -66.92 40.40
CA SER A 29 12.96 -68.20 40.94
C SER A 29 11.44 -68.29 40.92
N GLY A 30 10.88 -69.47 40.67
CA GLY A 30 9.43 -69.65 40.55
C GLY A 30 9.01 -70.81 39.64
N SER A 31 7.74 -70.85 39.26
CA SER A 31 7.20 -71.88 38.36
C SER A 31 6.72 -71.28 37.03
N LEU A 32 6.97 -71.98 35.93
CA LEU A 32 6.39 -71.72 34.62
C LEU A 32 5.57 -72.94 34.20
N SER A 33 4.32 -72.73 33.83
CA SER A 33 3.39 -73.75 33.35
C SER A 33 2.84 -73.33 31.99
N ASN A 34 3.00 -74.16 30.97
CA ASN A 34 2.51 -73.91 29.63
C ASN A 34 1.66 -75.09 29.17
N ALA A 35 0.50 -74.84 28.59
CA ALA A 35 -0.39 -75.83 28.03
C ALA A 35 -0.80 -75.44 26.61
N VAL A 36 -0.83 -76.41 25.70
CA VAL A 36 -1.26 -76.26 24.30
C VAL A 36 -2.23 -77.39 23.99
N ASN A 37 -3.45 -77.04 23.60
CA ASN A 37 -4.50 -77.96 23.18
C ASN A 37 -4.92 -77.62 21.75
N ILE A 38 -4.75 -78.54 20.81
CA ILE A 38 -5.09 -78.37 19.39
C ILE A 38 -6.07 -79.47 19.00
N LYS A 39 -7.22 -79.10 18.45
CA LYS A 39 -8.21 -80.01 17.88
C LYS A 39 -8.50 -79.63 16.44
N VAL A 40 -8.35 -80.57 15.52
CA VAL A 40 -8.60 -80.40 14.07
C VAL A 40 -9.55 -81.49 13.58
N GLN A 41 -10.62 -81.10 12.89
CA GLN A 41 -11.56 -82.01 12.21
C GLN A 41 -12.12 -81.33 10.94
N PRO A 42 -12.84 -82.02 10.04
CA PRO A 42 -13.44 -81.36 8.87
C PRO A 42 -14.24 -80.14 9.32
N ILE A 43 -14.05 -79.02 8.62
CA ILE A 43 -14.70 -77.71 8.84
C ILE A 43 -14.52 -77.07 10.23
N GLU A 44 -13.63 -77.56 11.11
CA GLU A 44 -13.36 -76.97 12.44
C GLU A 44 -11.89 -77.13 12.89
N VAL A 45 -11.30 -76.03 13.34
CA VAL A 45 -9.99 -75.96 14.02
C VAL A 45 -10.17 -75.22 15.34
N ILE A 46 -9.70 -75.81 16.44
CA ILE A 46 -9.66 -75.19 17.76
C ILE A 46 -8.23 -75.26 18.29
N VAL A 47 -7.67 -74.12 18.74
CA VAL A 47 -6.38 -74.04 19.41
C VAL A 47 -6.55 -73.24 20.69
N ASP A 48 -6.10 -73.78 21.82
CA ASP A 48 -6.09 -73.14 23.13
C ASP A 48 -4.67 -73.26 23.70
N ILE A 49 -4.05 -72.12 23.99
CA ILE A 49 -2.70 -72.04 24.55
C ILE A 49 -2.80 -71.23 25.83
N GLN A 50 -2.33 -71.78 26.94
CA GLN A 50 -2.30 -71.11 28.24
C GLN A 50 -0.87 -71.10 28.75
N ASN A 51 -0.32 -69.93 29.03
CA ASN A 51 1.01 -69.80 29.61
C ASN A 51 0.88 -69.05 30.92
N LYS A 52 1.38 -69.63 32.01
CA LYS A 52 1.37 -69.07 33.35
C LYS A 52 2.78 -69.07 33.93
N GLY A 53 3.15 -68.00 34.61
CA GLY A 53 4.44 -67.88 35.27
C GLY A 53 4.31 -67.13 36.57
N ASN A 54 4.66 -67.76 37.68
CA ASN A 54 4.69 -67.11 38.98
C ASN A 54 6.09 -67.21 39.58
N GLY A 55 6.53 -66.18 40.30
CA GLY A 55 7.88 -66.22 40.85
C GLY A 55 8.31 -64.96 41.58
N LYS A 56 9.60 -64.91 41.87
CA LYS A 56 10.30 -63.79 42.50
C LYS A 56 11.59 -63.50 41.73
N VAL A 57 11.84 -62.22 41.46
CA VAL A 57 13.16 -61.74 41.03
C VAL A 57 13.92 -61.32 42.29
N SER A 58 15.09 -61.90 42.50
CA SER A 58 15.97 -61.62 43.63
C SER A 58 17.13 -60.73 43.18
N LEU A 59 16.96 -59.41 43.36
CA LEU A 59 17.99 -58.38 43.14
C LEU A 59 18.56 -57.91 44.50
N GLN A 60 19.61 -57.07 44.50
CA GLN A 60 20.12 -56.43 45.73
C GLN A 60 18.98 -55.74 46.49
N GLU A 61 18.88 -55.95 47.80
CA GLU A 61 17.83 -55.33 48.63
C GLU A 61 17.94 -53.79 48.53
N PRO A 62 16.84 -53.07 48.22
CA PRO A 62 15.42 -53.43 48.33
C PRO A 62 14.68 -53.82 47.02
N LEU A 63 15.38 -54.14 45.92
CA LEU A 63 14.78 -54.32 44.58
C LEU A 63 14.13 -55.70 44.31
N SER A 64 14.15 -56.61 45.29
CA SER A 64 13.57 -57.95 45.15
C SER A 64 12.04 -57.93 45.17
N THR A 65 11.37 -58.47 44.14
CA THR A 65 9.89 -58.46 44.06
C THR A 65 9.30 -59.70 43.40
N LYS A 66 8.00 -59.93 43.64
CA LYS A 66 7.25 -61.05 43.08
C LYS A 66 6.62 -60.66 41.74
N PHE A 67 6.50 -61.63 40.84
CA PHE A 67 5.77 -61.47 39.59
C PHE A 67 4.76 -62.60 39.38
N ASP A 68 3.69 -62.26 38.64
CA ASP A 68 2.67 -63.20 38.16
C ASP A 68 2.35 -62.84 36.71
N LEU A 69 2.47 -63.82 35.82
CA LEU A 69 2.36 -63.69 34.38
C LEU A 69 1.32 -64.70 33.90
N GLN A 70 0.38 -64.25 33.08
CA GLN A 70 -0.52 -65.10 32.31
C GLN A 70 -0.57 -64.59 30.88
N ASN A 71 -0.52 -65.50 29.91
CA ASN A 71 -0.67 -65.18 28.50
C ASN A 71 -1.38 -66.33 27.79
N ASP A 72 -2.64 -66.08 27.47
CA ASP A 72 -3.56 -67.06 26.90
C ASP A 72 -3.88 -66.66 25.45
N TYR A 73 -3.96 -67.67 24.57
CA TYR A 73 -4.39 -67.53 23.18
C TYR A 73 -5.46 -68.56 22.88
N ALA A 74 -6.57 -68.13 22.28
CA ALA A 74 -7.61 -69.03 21.80
C ALA A 74 -7.95 -68.73 20.34
N LEU A 75 -8.08 -69.79 19.54
CA LEU A 75 -8.47 -69.75 18.13
C LEU A 75 -9.59 -70.77 17.91
N ILE A 76 -10.70 -70.34 17.32
CA ILE A 76 -11.78 -71.23 16.84
C ILE A 76 -12.08 -70.82 15.39
N LEU A 77 -11.83 -71.70 14.44
CA LEU A 77 -12.13 -71.49 13.02
C LEU A 77 -13.06 -72.59 12.53
N ASN A 78 -14.31 -72.25 12.22
CA ASN A 78 -15.24 -73.13 11.52
C ASN A 78 -16.11 -72.36 10.51
N SER A 79 -17.03 -73.02 9.81
CA SER A 79 -17.87 -72.38 8.77
C SER A 79 -18.87 -71.34 9.30
N LYS A 80 -19.17 -71.34 10.61
CA LYS A 80 -20.15 -70.45 11.25
C LYS A 80 -19.52 -69.40 12.17
N LYS A 81 -18.34 -69.66 12.71
CA LYS A 81 -17.64 -68.82 13.68
C LYS A 81 -16.13 -68.82 13.41
N GLN A 82 -15.54 -67.63 13.33
CA GLN A 82 -14.11 -67.42 13.43
C GLN A 82 -13.85 -66.51 14.63
N HIS A 83 -13.07 -67.00 15.59
CA HIS A 83 -12.79 -66.33 16.85
C HIS A 83 -11.30 -66.42 17.15
N ILE A 84 -10.68 -65.29 17.42
CA ILE A 84 -9.29 -65.17 17.85
C ILE A 84 -9.31 -64.36 19.13
N ASN A 85 -8.75 -64.87 20.21
CA ASN A 85 -8.57 -64.16 21.46
C ASN A 85 -7.11 -64.24 21.91
N THR A 86 -6.58 -63.13 22.41
CA THR A 86 -5.33 -63.11 23.17
C THR A 86 -5.54 -62.28 24.43
N ALA A 87 -5.17 -62.83 25.58
CA ALA A 87 -5.30 -62.15 26.85
C ALA A 87 -4.00 -62.33 27.64
N ALA A 88 -3.46 -61.24 28.16
CA ALA A 88 -2.29 -61.29 29.03
C ALA A 88 -2.52 -60.52 30.33
N LEU A 89 -1.91 -61.01 31.40
CA LEU A 89 -1.84 -60.37 32.71
C LEU A 89 -0.37 -60.39 33.15
N LEU A 90 0.15 -59.23 33.54
CA LEU A 90 1.47 -59.04 34.08
C LEU A 90 1.35 -58.28 35.40
N ARG A 91 1.70 -58.93 36.51
CA ARG A 91 1.78 -58.33 37.83
C ARG A 91 3.24 -58.32 38.27
N PHE A 92 3.74 -57.18 38.71
CA PHE A 92 5.10 -57.02 39.24
C PHE A 92 5.04 -56.20 40.53
N GLY A 93 5.14 -56.86 41.67
CA GLY A 93 4.86 -56.27 42.97
C GLY A 93 3.41 -55.79 43.10
N GLN A 94 3.24 -54.49 43.32
CA GLN A 94 1.93 -53.82 43.38
C GLN A 94 1.42 -53.36 42.00
N ASN A 95 2.29 -53.32 40.99
CA ASN A 95 1.90 -52.91 39.63
C ASN A 95 1.22 -54.07 38.90
N LYS A 96 0.16 -53.77 38.15
CA LYS A 96 -0.60 -54.74 37.36
C LYS A 96 -0.90 -54.15 35.98
N TYR A 97 -0.71 -54.95 34.96
CA TYR A 97 -1.07 -54.63 33.58
C TYR A 97 -1.81 -55.84 33.00
N SER A 98 -2.89 -55.61 32.27
CA SER A 98 -3.57 -56.68 31.55
C SER A 98 -4.18 -56.14 30.27
N TYR A 99 -4.22 -56.98 29.24
CA TYR A 99 -5.00 -56.71 28.05
C TYR A 99 -5.77 -57.95 27.62
N ASN A 100 -6.87 -57.75 26.92
CA ASN A 100 -7.65 -58.78 26.26
C ASN A 100 -8.06 -58.23 24.88
N PHE A 101 -7.65 -58.91 23.82
CA PHE A 101 -7.94 -58.56 22.45
C PHE A 101 -8.66 -59.73 21.78
N THR A 102 -9.84 -59.48 21.23
CA THR A 102 -10.69 -60.47 20.57
C THR A 102 -11.07 -60.01 19.18
N VAL A 103 -10.96 -60.90 18.19
CA VAL A 103 -11.53 -60.75 16.85
C VAL A 103 -12.56 -61.85 16.66
N ASP A 104 -13.81 -61.48 16.43
CA ASP A 104 -14.92 -62.40 16.23
C ASP A 104 -15.61 -62.16 14.88
N ASN A 105 -15.99 -63.23 14.20
CA ASN A 105 -16.80 -63.19 13.00
C ASN A 105 -17.79 -64.35 13.02
N ASN A 106 -19.09 -64.05 12.88
CA ASN A 106 -20.16 -65.04 12.82
C ASN A 106 -21.21 -64.67 11.76
N ASN A 107 -22.38 -65.32 11.76
CA ASN A 107 -23.44 -65.06 10.78
C ASN A 107 -24.21 -63.74 11.01
N VAL A 108 -24.11 -63.13 12.19
CA VAL A 108 -24.80 -61.89 12.57
C VAL A 108 -23.87 -60.68 12.50
N GLU A 109 -22.61 -60.83 12.91
CA GLU A 109 -21.68 -59.70 13.04
C GLU A 109 -20.20 -60.11 12.89
N THR A 110 -19.36 -59.11 12.67
CA THR A 110 -17.90 -59.18 12.72
C THR A 110 -17.42 -58.06 13.65
N GLY A 111 -16.56 -58.36 14.62
CA GLY A 111 -16.10 -57.34 15.57
C GLY A 111 -14.70 -57.55 16.09
N ILE A 112 -14.08 -56.44 16.50
CA ILE A 112 -12.81 -56.37 17.23
C ILE A 112 -13.13 -55.79 18.60
N TYR A 113 -12.68 -56.43 19.66
CA TYR A 113 -12.91 -56.04 21.04
C TYR A 113 -11.57 -55.97 21.77
N THR A 114 -11.33 -54.88 22.49
CA THR A 114 -10.09 -54.65 23.23
C THR A 114 -10.43 -54.14 24.63
N ALA A 115 -9.85 -54.75 25.66
CA ALA A 115 -9.86 -54.25 27.02
C ALA A 115 -8.42 -54.17 27.53
N VAL A 116 -8.00 -53.05 28.12
CA VAL A 116 -6.68 -52.85 28.72
C VAL A 116 -6.85 -52.24 30.10
N ASN A 117 -6.25 -52.85 31.11
CA ASN A 117 -6.25 -52.34 32.47
C ASN A 117 -4.82 -52.23 32.98
N GLY A 118 -4.47 -51.08 33.54
CA GLY A 118 -3.18 -50.79 34.16
C GLY A 118 -3.37 -50.17 35.55
N GLU A 119 -2.64 -50.68 36.52
CA GLU A 119 -2.54 -50.15 37.89
C GLU A 119 -1.05 -50.00 38.19
N ALA A 120 -0.61 -48.79 38.52
CA ALA A 120 0.77 -48.53 38.91
C ALA A 120 0.85 -48.00 40.35
N ASP A 121 1.94 -48.32 41.03
CA ASP A 121 2.30 -47.81 42.35
C ASP A 121 3.59 -47.00 42.24
N LEU A 122 3.43 -45.68 42.32
CA LEU A 122 4.48 -44.68 42.23
C LEU A 122 4.78 -44.03 43.59
N GLU A 123 4.41 -44.67 44.72
CA GLU A 123 4.73 -44.15 46.06
C GLU A 123 6.23 -43.88 46.26
N PHE A 124 7.11 -44.58 45.53
CA PHE A 124 8.56 -44.33 45.55
C PHE A 124 8.94 -42.89 45.13
N LEU A 125 8.12 -42.19 44.33
CA LEU A 125 8.37 -40.80 43.95
C LEU A 125 8.24 -39.82 45.13
N THR A 126 7.58 -40.25 46.22
CA THR A 126 7.44 -39.48 47.46
C THR A 126 8.62 -39.66 48.41
N VAL A 127 9.50 -40.64 48.12
CA VAL A 127 10.72 -40.87 48.90
C VAL A 127 11.73 -39.79 48.55
N PRO A 128 12.23 -38.99 49.51
CA PRO A 128 13.24 -37.98 49.24
C PRO A 128 14.52 -38.64 48.71
N ILE A 129 15.07 -38.10 47.62
CA ILE A 129 16.36 -38.52 47.08
C ILE A 129 17.45 -37.49 47.39
N SER A 130 18.61 -38.01 47.77
CA SER A 130 19.82 -37.21 47.97
C SER A 130 20.88 -37.65 46.97
N ILE A 131 21.29 -36.75 46.08
CA ILE A 131 22.40 -36.95 45.14
C ILE A 131 23.64 -36.34 45.80
N PRO A 132 24.66 -37.15 46.14
CA PRO A 132 25.90 -36.61 46.69
C PRO A 132 26.63 -35.76 45.65
N GLU A 133 27.60 -34.96 46.09
CA GLU A 133 28.42 -34.16 45.21
C GLU A 133 29.19 -35.05 44.22
N ILE A 134 29.07 -34.77 42.92
CA ILE A 134 29.71 -35.56 41.85
C ILE A 134 30.73 -34.67 41.13
N VAL A 135 31.99 -35.06 41.20
CA VAL A 135 33.08 -34.43 40.45
C VAL A 135 33.26 -35.19 39.13
N ILE A 136 33.03 -34.54 38.00
CA ILE A 136 33.24 -35.13 36.66
C ILE A 136 34.68 -34.84 36.22
N PRO A 137 35.60 -35.83 36.21
CA PRO A 137 37.05 -35.57 36.09
C PRO A 137 37.51 -35.08 34.72
N VAL A 138 36.66 -35.18 33.69
CA VAL A 138 37.03 -34.87 32.30
C VAL A 138 36.80 -33.40 31.93
N ILE A 139 35.93 -32.70 32.68
CA ILE A 139 35.53 -31.31 32.36
C ILE A 139 35.54 -30.36 33.58
N ASP A 140 36.21 -30.74 34.67
CA ASP A 140 36.35 -29.92 35.90
C ASP A 140 35.02 -29.34 36.42
N LEU A 141 33.95 -30.13 36.26
CA LEU A 141 32.60 -29.78 36.68
C LEU A 141 32.26 -30.52 37.97
N THR A 142 31.98 -29.76 39.03
CA THR A 142 31.48 -30.29 40.30
C THR A 142 29.98 -30.04 40.39
N ILE A 143 29.19 -31.12 40.35
CA ILE A 143 27.74 -31.07 40.57
C ILE A 143 27.52 -31.08 42.09
N PRO A 144 26.95 -30.02 42.69
CA PRO A 144 26.77 -29.93 44.14
C PRO A 144 25.78 -30.97 44.66
N ALA A 145 25.94 -31.34 45.93
CA ALA A 145 25.03 -32.28 46.58
C ALA A 145 23.60 -31.71 46.63
N ILE A 146 22.63 -32.51 46.19
CA ILE A 146 21.20 -32.24 46.31
C ILE A 146 20.69 -33.14 47.43
N ASN A 147 20.15 -32.60 48.52
CA ASN A 147 19.67 -33.40 49.65
C ASN A 147 18.15 -33.33 49.79
N ASP A 148 17.55 -34.46 50.13
CA ASP A 148 16.14 -34.63 50.53
C ASP A 148 15.11 -34.06 49.53
N VAL A 149 15.36 -34.21 48.23
CA VAL A 149 14.42 -33.77 47.20
C VAL A 149 13.32 -34.80 47.01
N ASN A 150 12.11 -34.45 47.40
CA ASN A 150 10.89 -35.20 47.05
C ASN A 150 10.49 -34.85 45.61
N LEU A 151 10.79 -35.75 44.67
CA LEU A 151 10.52 -35.54 43.26
C LEU A 151 9.02 -35.33 42.96
N TYR A 152 8.12 -35.96 43.70
CA TYR A 152 6.67 -35.82 43.49
C TYR A 152 6.15 -34.41 43.84
N GLU A 153 6.70 -33.79 44.89
CA GLU A 153 6.37 -32.41 45.26
C GLU A 153 7.15 -31.38 44.44
N SER A 154 8.47 -31.56 44.29
CA SER A 154 9.36 -30.58 43.66
C SER A 154 9.14 -30.44 42.15
N SER A 155 8.68 -31.50 41.48
CA SER A 155 8.33 -31.46 40.04
C SER A 155 6.91 -30.98 39.76
N GLY A 156 6.09 -30.73 40.80
CA GLY A 156 4.68 -30.39 40.66
C GLY A 156 3.76 -31.56 40.28
N LEU A 157 4.28 -32.79 40.17
CA LEU A 157 3.49 -33.99 39.85
C LEU A 157 2.34 -34.25 40.83
N LYS A 158 2.48 -33.83 42.10
CA LYS A 158 1.43 -33.88 43.12
C LYS A 158 0.13 -33.15 42.73
N TYR A 159 0.21 -32.13 41.89
CA TYR A 159 -0.95 -31.38 41.41
C TYR A 159 -1.58 -31.97 40.13
N LEU A 160 -0.91 -32.95 39.50
CA LEU A 160 -1.30 -33.53 38.21
C LEU A 160 -1.73 -35.00 38.31
N TYR A 161 -1.09 -35.80 39.17
CA TYR A 161 -1.30 -37.24 39.28
C TYR A 161 -1.40 -37.67 40.74
N THR A 162 -2.12 -38.77 41.00
CA THR A 162 -2.03 -39.53 42.26
C THR A 162 -0.82 -40.48 42.20
N THR A 163 -0.29 -40.88 43.36
CA THR A 163 0.78 -41.91 43.44
C THR A 163 0.30 -43.30 43.03
N LYS A 164 -1.02 -43.52 42.88
CA LYS A 164 -1.61 -44.78 42.41
C LYS A 164 -2.46 -44.59 41.15
N PRO A 165 -1.85 -44.23 40.00
CA PRO A 165 -2.61 -44.00 38.79
C PRO A 165 -3.16 -45.32 38.24
N THR A 166 -4.40 -45.28 37.76
CA THR A 166 -5.06 -46.39 37.08
C THR A 166 -5.44 -45.97 35.66
N VAL A 167 -5.34 -46.89 34.72
CA VAL A 167 -5.80 -46.73 33.33
C VAL A 167 -6.72 -47.91 33.00
N ASP A 168 -7.91 -47.61 32.50
CA ASP A 168 -8.91 -48.59 32.06
C ASP A 168 -9.39 -48.17 30.66
N VAL A 169 -9.14 -49.02 29.67
CA VAL A 169 -9.49 -48.79 28.28
C VAL A 169 -10.37 -49.94 27.80
N ASN A 170 -11.57 -49.63 27.33
CA ASN A 170 -12.44 -50.58 26.63
C ASN A 170 -12.75 -50.03 25.26
N ALA A 171 -12.55 -50.80 24.20
CA ALA A 171 -12.87 -50.41 22.84
C ALA A 171 -13.50 -51.57 22.08
N LYS A 172 -14.47 -51.28 21.22
CA LYS A 172 -15.01 -52.25 20.27
C LYS A 172 -15.32 -51.59 18.94
N ILE A 173 -15.11 -52.33 17.86
CA ILE A 173 -15.57 -51.99 16.51
C ILE A 173 -16.36 -53.20 16.03
N VAL A 174 -17.65 -53.02 15.73
CA VAL A 174 -18.59 -54.09 15.37
C VAL A 174 -19.31 -53.73 14.08
N TYR A 175 -19.19 -54.58 13.07
CA TYR A 175 -19.99 -54.56 11.86
C TYR A 175 -21.12 -55.60 11.96
N GLN A 176 -22.35 -55.13 12.13
CA GLN A 176 -23.55 -55.94 12.09
C GLN A 176 -23.97 -56.16 10.63
N LYS A 177 -24.00 -57.41 10.20
CA LYS A 177 -24.27 -57.76 8.80
C LYS A 177 -25.74 -57.51 8.46
N SER A 178 -25.98 -56.86 7.32
CA SER A 178 -27.35 -56.59 6.87
C SER A 178 -28.09 -57.89 6.56
N ARG A 179 -29.37 -57.95 6.95
CA ARG A 179 -30.32 -59.03 6.60
C ARG A 179 -31.35 -58.59 5.56
N SER A 180 -31.20 -57.37 5.04
CA SER A 180 -32.09 -56.78 4.04
C SER A 180 -31.77 -57.29 2.64
N ALA A 181 -32.75 -57.24 1.74
CA ALA A 181 -32.56 -57.58 0.34
C ALA A 181 -31.53 -56.65 -0.34
N PRO A 182 -30.84 -57.08 -1.41
CA PRO A 182 -29.90 -56.25 -2.17
C PRO A 182 -30.54 -54.92 -2.64
N VAL A 183 -29.77 -53.83 -2.58
CA VAL A 183 -30.20 -52.47 -2.98
C VAL A 183 -30.35 -52.35 -4.50
N ILE A 184 -29.50 -53.07 -5.24
CA ILE A 184 -29.57 -53.20 -6.69
C ILE A 184 -29.40 -54.69 -6.98
N ASP A 185 -30.34 -55.28 -7.70
CA ASP A 185 -30.26 -56.67 -8.18
C ASP A 185 -30.41 -56.67 -9.70
N LEU A 186 -29.28 -56.82 -10.40
CA LEU A 186 -29.21 -56.93 -11.86
C LEU A 186 -29.05 -58.39 -12.32
N GLY A 187 -29.48 -59.37 -11.50
CA GLY A 187 -29.44 -60.80 -11.81
C GLY A 187 -28.05 -61.44 -11.71
N PHE A 188 -27.00 -60.73 -12.15
CA PHE A 188 -25.59 -61.17 -12.03
C PHE A 188 -24.74 -60.28 -11.10
N ILE A 189 -25.22 -59.09 -10.77
CA ILE A 189 -24.58 -58.16 -9.83
C ILE A 189 -25.65 -57.76 -8.79
N SER A 190 -25.48 -58.23 -7.55
CA SER A 190 -26.28 -57.81 -6.40
C SER A 190 -25.44 -56.89 -5.52
N VAL A 191 -25.85 -55.63 -5.36
CA VAL A 191 -25.25 -54.70 -4.38
C VAL A 191 -25.92 -54.94 -3.03
N PRO A 192 -25.24 -55.50 -2.02
CA PRO A 192 -25.86 -55.80 -0.73
C PRO A 192 -26.28 -54.52 0.00
N ALA A 193 -27.31 -54.62 0.83
CA ALA A 193 -27.60 -53.56 1.80
C ALA A 193 -26.43 -53.39 2.78
N VAL A 194 -26.07 -52.14 3.09
CA VAL A 194 -24.98 -51.81 4.01
C VAL A 194 -25.43 -52.18 5.44
N GLY A 195 -24.59 -52.93 6.16
CA GLY A 195 -24.82 -53.24 7.57
C GLY A 195 -24.51 -52.07 8.51
N ASN A 196 -24.71 -52.25 9.82
CA ASN A 196 -24.39 -51.22 10.80
C ASN A 196 -22.93 -51.33 11.26
N LEU A 197 -22.15 -50.27 11.17
CA LEU A 197 -20.78 -50.21 11.70
C LEU A 197 -20.75 -49.34 12.96
N ILE A 198 -20.43 -49.93 14.10
CA ILE A 198 -20.45 -49.29 15.42
C ILE A 198 -19.04 -49.35 16.02
N SER A 199 -18.51 -48.21 16.43
CA SER A 199 -17.26 -48.08 17.18
C SER A 199 -17.56 -47.41 18.53
N GLU A 200 -17.13 -48.02 19.62
CA GLU A 200 -17.24 -47.45 20.96
C GLU A 200 -15.90 -47.54 21.67
N MET A 201 -15.52 -46.49 22.40
CA MET A 201 -14.32 -46.45 23.23
C MET A 201 -14.63 -45.80 24.57
N SER A 202 -14.10 -46.36 25.64
CA SER A 202 -14.03 -45.79 26.97
C SER A 202 -12.57 -45.78 27.37
N PHE A 203 -12.02 -44.60 27.63
CA PHE A 203 -10.66 -44.40 28.11
C PHE A 203 -10.71 -43.64 29.43
N LYS A 204 -10.47 -44.34 30.52
CA LYS A 204 -10.58 -43.83 31.88
C LYS A 204 -9.22 -43.83 32.56
N THR A 205 -8.87 -42.67 33.10
CA THR A 205 -7.66 -42.43 33.90
C THR A 205 -8.01 -41.66 35.18
N SER A 206 -7.03 -41.37 36.01
CA SER A 206 -7.21 -40.46 37.16
C SER A 206 -7.48 -39.00 36.77
N ILE A 207 -7.11 -38.59 35.56
CA ILE A 207 -7.25 -37.20 35.08
C ILE A 207 -8.51 -37.03 34.24
N ILE A 208 -8.73 -37.93 33.30
CA ILE A 208 -9.78 -37.83 32.29
C ILE A 208 -10.44 -39.18 32.07
N ASN A 209 -11.76 -39.14 31.90
CA ASN A 209 -12.59 -40.24 31.43
C ASN A 209 -13.29 -39.79 30.15
N LEU A 210 -12.85 -40.38 29.04
CA LEU A 210 -13.31 -40.09 27.68
C LEU A 210 -14.13 -41.27 27.17
N ILE A 211 -15.39 -41.00 26.81
CA ILE A 211 -16.30 -41.96 26.20
C ILE A 211 -16.57 -41.49 24.78
N THR A 212 -16.31 -42.33 23.78
CA THR A 212 -16.63 -42.04 22.37
C THR A 212 -17.49 -43.14 21.78
N SER A 213 -18.39 -42.76 20.88
CA SER A 213 -19.27 -43.64 20.13
C SER A 213 -19.47 -43.09 18.73
N VAL A 214 -19.21 -43.91 17.72
CA VAL A 214 -19.40 -43.59 16.32
C VAL A 214 -20.19 -44.72 15.68
N GLY A 215 -21.27 -44.41 14.98
CA GLY A 215 -22.14 -45.39 14.33
C GLY A 215 -22.50 -44.98 12.91
N ILE A 216 -22.40 -45.91 11.96
CA ILE A 216 -22.96 -45.80 10.61
C ILE A 216 -24.07 -46.83 10.52
N TYR A 217 -25.30 -46.39 10.27
CA TYR A 217 -26.49 -47.24 10.24
C TYR A 217 -27.09 -47.28 8.83
N GLY A 218 -27.44 -48.48 8.35
CA GLY A 218 -27.87 -48.74 6.96
C GLY A 218 -29.27 -49.34 6.80
N ASP A 219 -30.06 -49.48 7.88
CA ASP A 219 -31.32 -50.24 7.90
C ASP A 219 -32.49 -49.58 7.11
N ASN A 220 -32.34 -48.36 6.60
CA ASN A 220 -33.27 -47.71 5.64
C ASN A 220 -32.69 -46.42 5.02
N ASP A 221 -32.29 -45.49 5.89
CA ASP A 221 -31.56 -44.27 5.54
C ASP A 221 -30.12 -44.44 6.03
N LEU A 222 -29.15 -43.85 5.32
CA LEU A 222 -27.76 -43.87 5.78
C LEU A 222 -27.61 -42.81 6.87
N VAL A 223 -27.42 -43.23 8.12
CA VAL A 223 -27.29 -42.33 9.27
C VAL A 223 -25.92 -42.51 9.92
N ILE A 224 -25.17 -41.44 10.06
CA ILE A 224 -23.93 -41.36 10.83
C ILE A 224 -24.25 -40.68 12.17
N ARG A 225 -23.82 -41.27 13.28
CA ARG A 225 -23.88 -40.68 14.61
C ARG A 225 -22.49 -40.64 15.20
N ILE A 226 -22.11 -39.52 15.78
CA ILE A 226 -20.89 -39.35 16.56
C ILE A 226 -21.27 -38.78 17.93
N ALA A 227 -20.68 -39.32 18.97
CA ALA A 227 -20.80 -38.80 20.32
C ALA A 227 -19.45 -38.96 21.01
N ALA A 228 -18.96 -37.92 21.66
CA ALA A 228 -17.81 -37.96 22.53
C ALA A 228 -18.11 -37.15 23.79
N THR A 229 -17.81 -37.70 24.96
CA THR A 229 -17.97 -37.02 26.24
C THR A 229 -16.71 -37.23 27.07
N SER A 230 -16.12 -36.14 27.54
CA SER A 230 -15.04 -36.18 28.52
C SER A 230 -15.50 -35.67 29.87
N THR A 231 -15.08 -36.37 30.91
CA THR A 231 -15.22 -35.95 32.31
C THR A 231 -13.83 -35.88 32.91
N SER A 232 -13.56 -34.85 33.70
CA SER A 232 -12.23 -34.61 34.28
C SER A 232 -12.38 -33.84 35.59
N VAL A 233 -11.33 -33.88 36.41
CA VAL A 233 -11.17 -32.99 37.57
C VAL A 233 -10.85 -31.55 37.15
N PHE A 234 -10.34 -31.35 35.93
CA PHE A 234 -10.08 -30.04 35.33
C PHE A 234 -11.27 -29.61 34.48
N GLU A 235 -11.86 -28.45 34.75
CA GLU A 235 -13.03 -27.94 34.02
C GLU A 235 -12.73 -27.72 32.53
N GLU A 236 -11.49 -27.32 32.20
CA GLU A 236 -10.98 -27.10 30.85
C GLU A 236 -11.12 -28.35 29.97
N LEU A 237 -10.99 -29.54 30.56
CA LEU A 237 -11.00 -30.83 29.88
C LEU A 237 -12.38 -31.47 29.81
N LYS A 238 -13.42 -30.87 30.41
CA LYS A 238 -14.80 -31.35 30.30
C LYS A 238 -15.41 -30.87 28.98
N ALA A 239 -15.84 -31.81 28.15
CA ALA A 239 -16.44 -31.50 26.87
C ALA A 239 -17.49 -32.54 26.47
N LYS A 240 -18.46 -32.11 25.67
CA LYS A 240 -19.46 -32.96 25.05
C LYS A 240 -19.57 -32.58 23.57
N LEU A 241 -19.37 -33.55 22.69
CA LEU A 241 -19.53 -33.43 21.24
C LEU A 241 -20.60 -34.43 20.80
N GLU A 242 -21.63 -33.96 20.11
CA GLU A 242 -22.69 -34.79 19.55
C GLU A 242 -22.92 -34.38 18.10
N GLY A 243 -22.97 -35.35 17.19
CA GLY A 243 -23.19 -35.08 15.78
C GLY A 243 -24.00 -36.17 15.10
N THR A 244 -24.87 -35.77 14.18
CA THR A 244 -25.66 -36.67 13.36
C THR A 244 -25.68 -36.19 11.92
N SER A 245 -25.46 -37.08 10.97
CA SER A 245 -25.67 -36.83 9.54
C SER A 245 -26.58 -37.92 8.99
N SER A 246 -27.61 -37.56 8.24
CA SER A 246 -28.55 -38.52 7.65
C SER A 246 -28.79 -38.22 6.18
N LEU A 247 -28.70 -39.27 5.35
CA LEU A 247 -29.04 -39.24 3.94
C LEU A 247 -30.27 -40.12 3.67
N THR A 248 -31.39 -39.48 3.32
CA THR A 248 -32.65 -40.13 2.95
C THR A 248 -32.84 -40.07 1.43
N LEU A 249 -33.20 -41.21 0.82
CA LEU A 249 -33.40 -41.34 -0.64
C LEU A 249 -34.86 -41.66 -1.05
N LYS A 250 -35.74 -42.01 -0.11
CA LYS A 250 -37.10 -42.54 -0.40
C LYS A 250 -38.09 -41.54 -1.03
N ARG A 251 -37.86 -40.23 -0.90
CA ARG A 251 -38.75 -39.14 -1.38
C ARG A 251 -37.95 -37.98 -1.98
N GLY A 252 -36.93 -38.30 -2.77
CA GLY A 252 -35.89 -37.35 -3.21
C GLY A 252 -34.63 -37.44 -2.34
N LEU A 253 -33.64 -36.58 -2.64
CA LEU A 253 -32.36 -36.53 -1.94
C LEU A 253 -32.47 -35.56 -0.76
N LYS A 254 -32.38 -36.03 0.48
CA LYS A 254 -32.32 -35.17 1.68
C LYS A 254 -31.08 -35.50 2.51
N LEU A 255 -30.19 -34.52 2.65
CA LEU A 255 -29.04 -34.55 3.55
C LEU A 255 -29.33 -33.63 4.74
N ALA A 256 -29.37 -34.16 5.96
CA ALA A 256 -29.54 -33.38 7.18
C ALA A 256 -28.39 -33.63 8.14
N ASN A 257 -27.78 -32.56 8.65
CA ASN A 257 -26.68 -32.59 9.59
C ASN A 257 -27.05 -31.79 10.85
N ALA A 258 -26.63 -32.29 12.00
CA ALA A 258 -26.66 -31.59 13.27
C ALA A 258 -25.34 -31.86 14.00
N LEU A 259 -24.73 -30.83 14.58
CA LEU A 259 -23.50 -30.92 15.37
C LEU A 259 -23.64 -30.01 16.58
N SER A 260 -23.23 -30.47 17.75
CA SER A 260 -23.20 -29.70 18.99
C SER A 260 -21.89 -29.97 19.72
N LEU A 261 -21.25 -28.89 20.16
CA LEU A 261 -20.08 -28.92 21.03
C LEU A 261 -20.41 -28.12 22.29
N LYS A 262 -20.05 -28.64 23.45
CA LYS A 262 -20.18 -27.96 24.73
C LYS A 262 -18.91 -28.15 25.55
N ASN A 263 -18.28 -27.05 25.95
CA ASN A 263 -17.14 -26.96 26.87
C ASN A 263 -17.31 -25.69 27.73
N ALA A 264 -16.51 -25.54 28.78
CA ALA A 264 -16.57 -24.36 29.67
C ALA A 264 -16.31 -23.01 28.96
N TYR A 265 -15.48 -23.01 27.90
CA TYR A 265 -15.08 -21.78 27.22
C TYR A 265 -15.65 -21.64 25.81
N ILE A 266 -16.06 -22.74 25.19
CA ILE A 266 -16.58 -22.76 23.81
C ILE A 266 -17.78 -23.70 23.76
N GLU A 267 -18.90 -23.21 23.26
CA GLU A 267 -20.07 -24.02 22.94
C GLU A 267 -20.66 -23.60 21.60
N GLY A 268 -21.34 -24.52 20.93
CA GLY A 268 -21.99 -24.19 19.66
C GLY A 268 -22.84 -25.32 19.12
N THR A 269 -23.71 -24.95 18.19
CA THR A 269 -24.56 -25.85 17.43
C THR A 269 -24.52 -25.49 15.96
N HIS A 270 -24.53 -26.48 15.08
CA HIS A 270 -24.64 -26.32 13.64
C HIS A 270 -25.67 -27.30 13.11
N ASN A 271 -26.73 -26.78 12.51
CA ASN A 271 -27.76 -27.57 11.83
C ASN A 271 -27.78 -27.17 10.36
N SER A 272 -27.72 -28.14 9.45
CA SER A 272 -27.86 -27.90 8.03
C SER A 272 -28.75 -28.94 7.36
N THR A 273 -29.54 -28.51 6.38
CA THR A 273 -30.35 -29.40 5.56
C THR A 273 -30.23 -29.01 4.10
N LEU A 274 -30.01 -29.98 3.22
CA LEU A 274 -30.11 -29.86 1.76
C LEU A 274 -31.17 -30.87 1.29
N THR A 275 -32.19 -30.39 0.58
CA THR A 275 -33.26 -31.23 0.03
C THR A 275 -33.36 -30.96 -1.47
N VAL A 276 -33.38 -32.02 -2.28
CA VAL A 276 -33.66 -31.98 -3.71
C VAL A 276 -34.85 -32.88 -3.98
N ASN A 277 -35.96 -32.27 -4.41
CA ASN A 277 -37.14 -32.99 -4.86
C ASN A 277 -36.94 -33.41 -6.32
N THR A 278 -36.87 -34.71 -6.58
CA THR A 278 -36.67 -35.25 -7.92
C THR A 278 -37.93 -35.19 -8.80
N GLU A 279 -39.13 -35.06 -8.22
CA GLU A 279 -40.38 -34.99 -9.00
C GLU A 279 -40.59 -33.62 -9.62
N ASN A 280 -40.34 -32.56 -8.84
CA ASN A 280 -40.51 -31.17 -9.29
C ASN A 280 -39.22 -30.49 -9.73
N LEU A 281 -38.05 -31.11 -9.47
CA LEU A 281 -36.71 -30.53 -9.65
C LEU A 281 -36.44 -29.31 -8.75
N ASP A 282 -37.17 -29.16 -7.64
CA ASP A 282 -36.97 -28.08 -6.66
C ASP A 282 -35.87 -28.44 -5.65
N ALA A 283 -35.03 -27.47 -5.28
CA ALA A 283 -34.03 -27.59 -4.22
C ALA A 283 -34.30 -26.63 -3.07
N ALA A 284 -33.94 -27.02 -1.85
CA ALA A 284 -33.97 -26.16 -0.66
C ALA A 284 -32.77 -26.44 0.24
N ALA A 285 -32.15 -25.38 0.75
CA ALA A 285 -31.07 -25.44 1.71
C ALA A 285 -31.40 -24.57 2.93
N ALA A 286 -31.08 -25.06 4.12
CA ALA A 286 -31.17 -24.28 5.35
C ALA A 286 -29.94 -24.55 6.22
N VAL A 287 -29.36 -23.50 6.80
CA VAL A 287 -28.24 -23.59 7.74
C VAL A 287 -28.55 -22.71 8.94
N THR A 288 -28.27 -23.20 10.13
CA THR A 288 -28.29 -22.43 11.37
C THR A 288 -27.08 -22.81 12.19
N THR A 289 -26.21 -21.84 12.45
CA THR A 289 -25.01 -22.00 13.26
C THR A 289 -25.05 -21.00 14.41
N VAL A 290 -24.88 -21.49 15.63
CA VAL A 290 -24.73 -20.68 16.83
C VAL A 290 -23.43 -21.07 17.49
N ALA A 291 -22.58 -20.11 17.82
CA ALA A 291 -21.32 -20.36 18.52
C ALA A 291 -21.09 -19.29 19.58
N ASN A 292 -20.80 -19.74 20.79
CA ASN A 292 -20.48 -18.88 21.93
C ASN A 292 -19.06 -19.21 22.40
N MET A 293 -18.25 -18.18 22.57
CA MET A 293 -16.96 -18.26 23.22
C MET A 293 -17.00 -17.36 24.45
N ASN A 294 -16.62 -17.89 25.60
CA ASN A 294 -16.58 -17.15 26.85
C ASN A 294 -15.24 -17.37 27.54
N LEU A 295 -14.28 -16.49 27.25
CA LEU A 295 -12.97 -16.44 27.88
C LEU A 295 -12.99 -15.37 29.00
N PRO A 296 -12.03 -15.40 29.95
CA PRO A 296 -11.99 -14.44 31.06
C PRO A 296 -12.01 -12.96 30.67
N ILE A 297 -11.46 -12.62 29.49
CA ILE A 297 -11.31 -11.24 29.00
C ILE A 297 -12.12 -10.95 27.73
N LEU A 298 -12.82 -11.95 27.18
CA LEU A 298 -13.44 -11.88 25.86
C LEU A 298 -14.63 -12.83 25.76
N SER A 299 -15.80 -12.29 25.44
CA SER A 299 -17.00 -13.05 25.11
C SER A 299 -17.41 -12.74 23.67
N ILE A 300 -17.65 -13.78 22.87
CA ILE A 300 -18.11 -13.67 21.48
C ILE A 300 -19.34 -14.56 21.30
N GLU A 301 -20.39 -14.01 20.71
CA GLU A 301 -21.61 -14.71 20.29
C GLU A 301 -21.75 -14.55 18.77
N VAL A 302 -21.78 -15.66 18.05
CA VAL A 302 -21.98 -15.71 16.59
C VAL A 302 -23.26 -16.47 16.29
N ASN A 303 -24.16 -15.85 15.53
CA ASN A 303 -25.38 -16.45 15.02
C ASN A 303 -25.43 -16.30 13.50
N HIS A 304 -25.46 -17.41 12.77
CA HIS A 304 -25.61 -17.44 11.32
C HIS A 304 -26.85 -18.23 10.92
N LYS A 305 -27.66 -17.66 10.03
CA LYS A 305 -28.84 -18.30 9.44
C LYS A 305 -28.80 -18.12 7.94
N LEU A 306 -28.93 -19.21 7.18
CA LEU A 306 -29.09 -19.22 5.73
C LEU A 306 -30.36 -20.00 5.39
N LEU A 307 -31.19 -19.43 4.53
CA LEU A 307 -32.33 -20.10 3.91
C LEU A 307 -32.24 -19.88 2.40
N ALA A 308 -32.36 -20.94 1.62
CA ALA A 308 -32.44 -20.85 0.17
C ALA A 308 -33.44 -21.87 -0.35
N ASP A 309 -34.27 -21.49 -1.32
CA ASP A 309 -35.16 -22.42 -2.00
C ASP A 309 -35.37 -22.03 -3.46
N THR A 310 -35.83 -22.99 -4.28
CA THR A 310 -36.17 -22.77 -5.68
C THR A 310 -37.64 -23.07 -5.98
N LYS A 311 -38.50 -23.24 -4.96
CA LYS A 311 -39.87 -23.79 -5.12
C LYS A 311 -40.80 -22.85 -5.87
N THR A 312 -40.74 -21.56 -5.56
CA THR A 312 -41.48 -20.53 -6.31
C THR A 312 -40.56 -19.93 -7.36
N HIS A 313 -39.35 -19.61 -6.92
CA HIS A 313 -38.23 -19.13 -7.72
C HIS A 313 -36.93 -19.26 -6.91
N PRO A 314 -35.75 -19.28 -7.56
CA PRO A 314 -34.47 -19.21 -6.86
C PRO A 314 -34.39 -17.98 -5.94
N ASN A 315 -34.35 -18.21 -4.64
CA ASN A 315 -34.15 -17.20 -3.61
C ASN A 315 -33.17 -17.69 -2.55
N ALA A 316 -32.43 -16.78 -1.94
CA ALA A 316 -31.51 -17.05 -0.84
C ALA A 316 -31.43 -15.85 0.12
N ALA A 317 -31.54 -16.11 1.42
CA ALA A 317 -31.40 -15.11 2.48
C ALA A 317 -30.42 -15.61 3.55
N SER A 318 -29.39 -14.80 3.82
CA SER A 318 -28.38 -15.04 4.86
C SER A 318 -28.40 -13.91 5.89
N THR A 319 -28.29 -14.25 7.16
CA THR A 319 -28.14 -13.31 8.28
C THR A 319 -27.01 -13.78 9.18
N LEU A 320 -26.01 -12.93 9.40
CA LEU A 320 -24.89 -13.17 10.30
C LEU A 320 -24.87 -12.07 11.36
N THR A 321 -25.00 -12.45 12.63
CA THR A 321 -24.87 -11.56 13.78
C THR A 321 -23.66 -11.98 14.60
N ILE A 322 -22.77 -11.04 14.89
CA ILE A 322 -21.62 -11.21 15.77
C ILE A 322 -21.73 -10.18 16.88
N LYS A 323 -21.74 -10.62 18.13
CA LYS A 323 -21.63 -9.74 19.30
C LYS A 323 -20.35 -10.06 20.03
N GLN A 324 -19.64 -9.03 20.46
CA GLN A 324 -18.42 -9.17 21.24
C GLN A 324 -18.47 -8.27 22.47
N LYS A 325 -17.89 -8.76 23.56
CA LYS A 325 -17.57 -7.98 24.76
C LYS A 325 -16.15 -8.31 25.18
N PHE A 326 -15.40 -7.31 25.57
CA PHE A 326 -14.07 -7.50 26.13
C PHE A 326 -13.92 -6.69 27.41
N ASP A 327 -13.18 -7.26 28.34
CA ASP A 327 -12.71 -6.60 29.55
C ASP A 327 -11.24 -6.97 29.68
N LEU A 328 -10.37 -5.99 29.43
CA LEU A 328 -8.92 -6.11 29.46
C LEU A 328 -8.39 -5.25 30.62
N PRO A 329 -8.40 -5.77 31.87
CA PRO A 329 -8.01 -5.01 33.05
C PRO A 329 -6.59 -4.45 32.97
N ILE A 330 -5.68 -5.19 32.30
CA ILE A 330 -4.25 -4.84 32.17
C ILE A 330 -4.07 -3.47 31.49
N ILE A 331 -4.90 -3.15 30.50
CA ILE A 331 -4.85 -1.86 29.78
C ILE A 331 -6.05 -0.97 30.10
N LYS A 332 -6.83 -1.33 31.13
CA LYS A 332 -8.08 -0.66 31.54
C LYS A 332 -9.00 -0.41 30.34
N ALA A 333 -9.13 -1.41 29.48
CA ALA A 333 -9.98 -1.33 28.29
C ALA A 333 -11.19 -2.24 28.45
N VAL A 334 -12.39 -1.66 28.40
CA VAL A 334 -13.65 -2.39 28.51
C VAL A 334 -14.58 -1.89 27.42
N GLY A 335 -15.27 -2.81 26.74
CA GLY A 335 -16.16 -2.42 25.67
C GLY A 335 -16.83 -3.59 25.02
N GLY A 336 -17.60 -3.28 23.99
CA GLY A 336 -18.25 -4.27 23.18
C GLY A 336 -18.58 -3.73 21.81
N GLY A 337 -19.00 -4.65 20.95
CA GLY A 337 -19.49 -4.31 19.64
C GLY A 337 -20.48 -5.34 19.15
N ALA A 338 -21.25 -4.94 18.14
CA ALA A 338 -22.16 -5.83 17.44
C ALA A 338 -22.07 -5.54 15.95
N VAL A 339 -22.06 -6.60 15.15
CA VAL A 339 -22.15 -6.53 13.69
C VAL A 339 -23.29 -7.43 13.25
N GLU A 340 -24.17 -6.90 12.43
CA GLU A 340 -25.23 -7.63 11.75
C GLU A 340 -25.06 -7.45 10.25
N HIS A 341 -24.91 -8.56 9.53
CA HIS A 341 -24.90 -8.59 8.07
C HIS A 341 -26.12 -9.37 7.58
N THR A 342 -26.84 -8.80 6.63
CA THR A 342 -27.91 -9.51 5.91
C THR A 342 -27.64 -9.46 4.41
N LEU A 343 -27.91 -10.57 3.73
CA LEU A 343 -27.85 -10.69 2.27
C LEU A 343 -29.11 -11.40 1.80
N LYS A 344 -29.85 -10.79 0.89
CA LYS A 344 -30.99 -11.40 0.19
C LYS A 344 -30.73 -11.37 -1.30
N VAL A 345 -31.01 -12.48 -1.97
CA VAL A 345 -30.87 -12.67 -3.41
C VAL A 345 -32.13 -13.32 -3.92
N ASP A 346 -32.82 -12.69 -4.85
CA ASP A 346 -33.97 -13.24 -5.56
C ASP A 346 -33.66 -13.27 -7.07
N GLY A 347 -33.70 -14.44 -7.69
CA GLY A 347 -33.32 -14.64 -9.09
C GLY A 347 -34.42 -15.33 -9.89
N VAL A 348 -35.21 -14.55 -10.63
CA VAL A 348 -36.20 -15.04 -11.60
C VAL A 348 -35.87 -14.43 -12.95
N ALA A 349 -35.21 -15.14 -13.87
CA ALA A 349 -34.92 -14.56 -15.19
C ALA A 349 -36.20 -13.96 -15.83
N PRO A 350 -36.22 -12.68 -16.25
CA PRO A 350 -35.08 -11.74 -16.39
C PRO A 350 -34.86 -10.76 -15.20
N TYR A 351 -35.54 -10.96 -14.07
CA TYR A 351 -35.43 -10.22 -12.82
C TYR A 351 -34.40 -10.82 -11.84
N ILE A 352 -33.42 -10.01 -11.41
CA ILE A 352 -32.50 -10.35 -10.32
C ILE A 352 -32.51 -9.21 -9.30
N SER A 353 -32.69 -9.53 -8.02
CA SER A 353 -32.62 -8.61 -6.89
C SER A 353 -31.54 -9.06 -5.92
N ILE A 354 -30.67 -8.14 -5.51
CA ILE A 354 -29.64 -8.37 -4.49
C ILE A 354 -29.75 -7.23 -3.48
N GLU A 355 -29.95 -7.56 -2.21
CA GLU A 355 -29.96 -6.61 -1.10
C GLU A 355 -28.93 -7.05 -0.06
N SER A 356 -27.99 -6.18 0.29
CA SER A 356 -26.98 -6.39 1.32
C SER A 356 -27.04 -5.25 2.33
N THR A 357 -27.11 -5.57 3.61
CA THR A 357 -27.07 -4.58 4.69
C THR A 357 -26.00 -4.96 5.70
N THR A 358 -25.16 -4.02 6.12
CA THR A 358 -24.19 -4.21 7.20
C THR A 358 -24.41 -3.13 8.25
N LYS A 359 -24.74 -3.55 9.47
CA LYS A 359 -24.87 -2.66 10.62
C LYS A 359 -23.80 -3.02 11.64
N GLY A 360 -22.99 -2.06 12.05
CA GLY A 360 -21.92 -2.23 13.02
C GLY A 360 -22.02 -1.18 14.11
N MET A 361 -21.69 -1.56 15.34
CA MET A 361 -21.51 -0.64 16.45
C MET A 361 -20.32 -1.07 17.30
N ILE A 362 -19.58 -0.10 17.82
CA ILE A 362 -18.57 -0.29 18.87
C ILE A 362 -18.77 0.79 19.92
N ASP A 363 -18.74 0.38 21.19
CA ASP A 363 -18.74 1.29 22.34
C ASP A 363 -17.78 0.72 23.38
N GLY A 364 -16.78 1.53 23.74
CA GLY A 364 -15.75 1.11 24.67
C GLY A 364 -15.03 2.28 25.33
N MET A 365 -14.36 1.93 26.42
CA MET A 365 -13.48 2.79 27.18
C MET A 365 -12.08 2.19 27.19
N PHE A 366 -11.04 3.03 27.20
CA PHE A 366 -9.64 2.63 27.34
C PHE A 366 -8.89 3.63 28.23
N LEU A 367 -7.81 3.19 28.91
CA LEU A 367 -6.99 4.06 29.77
C LEU A 367 -7.84 4.89 30.76
N GLU A 368 -8.85 4.28 31.38
CA GLU A 368 -9.74 4.88 32.42
C GLU A 368 -10.72 5.98 31.97
N THR A 369 -10.35 6.81 31.00
CA THR A 369 -11.16 7.98 30.57
C THR A 369 -11.31 8.10 29.06
N GLY A 370 -10.51 7.35 28.29
CA GLY A 370 -10.59 7.36 26.83
C GLY A 370 -11.88 6.69 26.36
N ILE A 371 -12.57 7.28 25.39
CA ILE A 371 -13.82 6.79 24.82
C ILE A 371 -13.57 6.44 23.35
N VAL A 372 -14.05 5.28 22.93
CA VAL A 372 -14.12 4.87 21.51
C VAL A 372 -15.55 4.50 21.21
N LYS A 373 -16.16 5.22 20.27
CA LYS A 373 -17.48 4.93 19.75
C LYS A 373 -17.46 4.93 18.23
N GLY A 374 -18.29 4.08 17.65
CA GLY A 374 -18.58 4.23 16.23
C GLY A 374 -19.75 3.36 15.81
N ASP A 375 -20.47 3.84 14.81
CA ASP A 375 -21.56 3.13 14.17
C ASP A 375 -21.35 3.12 12.66
N LEU A 376 -21.82 2.04 12.04
CA LEU A 376 -21.80 1.81 10.60
C LEU A 376 -23.19 1.34 10.18
N ASP A 377 -23.79 2.02 9.22
CA ASP A 377 -25.00 1.58 8.53
C ASP A 377 -24.76 1.63 7.03
N ASN A 378 -24.56 0.46 6.42
CA ASN A 378 -24.34 0.31 4.99
C ASN A 378 -25.48 -0.50 4.37
N GLU A 379 -26.10 0.07 3.34
CA GLU A 379 -27.18 -0.54 2.57
C GLU A 379 -26.77 -0.53 1.08
N ALA A 380 -26.73 -1.69 0.45
CA ALA A 380 -26.44 -1.84 -0.97
C ALA A 380 -27.53 -2.68 -1.63
N THR A 381 -28.16 -2.15 -2.67
CA THR A 381 -29.21 -2.85 -3.41
C THR A 381 -28.94 -2.80 -4.91
N MET A 382 -29.16 -3.91 -5.60
CA MET A 382 -29.08 -4.02 -7.05
C MET A 382 -30.33 -4.72 -7.56
N HIS A 383 -31.06 -4.08 -8.46
CA HIS A 383 -32.22 -4.66 -9.13
C HIS A 383 -31.98 -4.62 -10.63
N MET A 384 -31.99 -5.79 -11.27
CA MET A 384 -31.89 -5.92 -12.71
C MET A 384 -33.21 -6.49 -13.23
N THR A 385 -33.78 -5.84 -14.23
CA THR A 385 -34.83 -6.37 -15.10
C THR A 385 -34.24 -6.43 -16.51
N GLY A 386 -34.79 -7.23 -17.42
CA GLY A 386 -34.15 -7.53 -18.73
C GLY A 386 -33.59 -6.33 -19.52
N GLU A 387 -34.10 -5.12 -19.31
CA GLU A 387 -33.65 -3.89 -20.00
C GLU A 387 -33.10 -2.80 -19.06
N VAL A 388 -33.26 -2.93 -17.73
CA VAL A 388 -32.95 -1.89 -16.75
C VAL A 388 -32.17 -2.45 -15.57
N LEU A 389 -31.03 -1.84 -15.26
CA LEU A 389 -30.23 -2.07 -14.07
C LEU A 389 -30.35 -0.86 -13.13
N ARG A 390 -30.80 -1.08 -11.89
CA ARG A 390 -30.77 -0.10 -10.81
C ARG A 390 -29.79 -0.55 -9.73
N SER A 391 -28.93 0.35 -9.29
CA SER A 391 -28.01 0.13 -8.18
C SER A 391 -28.12 1.30 -7.22
N LYS A 392 -28.13 1.00 -5.93
CA LYS A 392 -28.14 2.00 -4.87
C LYS A 392 -27.18 1.58 -3.77
N LEU A 393 -26.39 2.53 -3.28
CA LEU A 393 -25.49 2.37 -2.14
C LEU A 393 -25.73 3.55 -1.19
N LYS A 394 -25.88 3.24 0.09
CA LYS A 394 -25.95 4.22 1.17
C LYS A 394 -25.02 3.78 2.28
N THR A 395 -24.14 4.67 2.72
CA THR A 395 -23.20 4.41 3.82
C THR A 395 -23.27 5.57 4.81
N ILE A 396 -23.61 5.27 6.05
CA ILE A 396 -23.50 6.19 7.18
C ILE A 396 -22.46 5.59 8.12
N CYS A 397 -21.42 6.37 8.46
CA CYS A 397 -20.36 5.93 9.34
C CYS A 397 -19.99 7.09 10.27
N ASN A 398 -19.95 6.82 11.57
CA ASN A 398 -19.47 7.76 12.58
C ASN A 398 -18.41 7.06 13.42
N VAL A 399 -17.31 7.75 13.67
CA VAL A 399 -16.23 7.32 14.55
C VAL A 399 -15.90 8.47 15.48
N ASN A 400 -15.77 8.17 16.76
CA ASN A 400 -15.44 9.13 17.80
C ASN A 400 -14.43 8.51 18.76
N VAL A 401 -13.24 9.09 18.83
CA VAL A 401 -12.18 8.70 19.75
C VAL A 401 -11.74 9.92 20.55
N ASN A 402 -11.93 9.87 21.87
CA ASN A 402 -11.57 10.96 22.77
C ASN A 402 -10.68 10.45 23.91
N HIS A 403 -9.62 11.17 24.27
CA HIS A 403 -8.83 10.91 25.48
C HIS A 403 -8.02 12.15 25.89
N GLY A 404 -8.30 12.75 27.06
CA GLY A 404 -7.67 14.02 27.45
C GLY A 404 -7.99 15.13 26.45
N ASP A 405 -6.96 15.79 25.93
CA ASP A 405 -7.09 16.83 24.90
C ASP A 405 -7.22 16.27 23.47
N LEU A 406 -7.05 14.95 23.28
CA LEU A 406 -7.22 14.29 22.00
C LEU A 406 -8.72 14.09 21.73
N LYS A 407 -9.19 14.64 20.62
CA LYS A 407 -10.52 14.37 20.05
C LYS A 407 -10.39 14.11 18.56
N VAL A 408 -10.88 12.97 18.11
CA VAL A 408 -10.93 12.58 16.70
C VAL A 408 -12.35 12.12 16.40
N GLU A 409 -13.08 12.94 15.66
CA GLU A 409 -14.41 12.63 15.15
C GLU A 409 -14.40 12.58 13.63
N PHE A 410 -15.06 11.58 13.08
CA PHE A 410 -15.25 11.41 11.65
C PHE A 410 -16.68 10.94 11.40
N ASP A 411 -17.42 11.67 10.57
CA ASP A 411 -18.80 11.40 10.22
C ASP A 411 -18.91 11.43 8.69
N VAL A 412 -19.41 10.36 8.08
CA VAL A 412 -19.61 10.24 6.63
C VAL A 412 -21.02 9.78 6.35
N ASN A 413 -21.67 10.47 5.42
CA ASN A 413 -22.94 10.11 4.82
C ASN A 413 -22.80 10.13 3.30
N GLU A 414 -22.74 8.94 2.71
CA GLU A 414 -22.64 8.70 1.29
C GLU A 414 -23.95 8.12 0.77
N ASN A 415 -24.42 8.63 -0.36
CA ASN A 415 -25.53 8.09 -1.11
C ASN A 415 -25.16 8.07 -2.60
N PHE A 416 -25.34 6.93 -3.23
CA PHE A 416 -25.12 6.71 -4.65
C PHE A 416 -26.35 5.98 -5.21
N ASP A 417 -26.91 6.52 -6.28
CA ASP A 417 -28.04 5.95 -7.02
C ASP A 417 -27.67 5.91 -8.50
N MET A 418 -27.84 4.77 -9.15
CA MET A 418 -27.58 4.56 -10.58
C MET A 418 -28.73 3.82 -11.22
N GLU A 419 -29.22 4.33 -12.34
CA GLU A 419 -30.10 3.63 -13.26
C GLU A 419 -29.44 3.55 -14.64
N SER A 420 -29.38 2.35 -15.20
CA SER A 420 -28.77 2.08 -16.50
C SER A 420 -29.74 1.27 -17.36
N THR A 421 -29.86 1.66 -18.62
CA THR A 421 -30.59 0.97 -19.68
C THR A 421 -29.65 0.82 -20.88
N LEU A 422 -30.07 0.11 -21.93
CA LEU A 422 -29.28 0.01 -23.18
C LEU A 422 -28.97 1.37 -23.84
N SER A 423 -29.73 2.42 -23.54
CA SER A 423 -29.63 3.72 -24.23
C SER A 423 -29.29 4.90 -23.32
N ARG A 424 -29.30 4.71 -22.00
CA ARG A 424 -29.13 5.79 -21.01
C ARG A 424 -28.53 5.26 -19.72
N VAL A 425 -27.56 5.98 -19.16
CA VAL A 425 -27.01 5.80 -17.82
C VAL A 425 -27.22 7.09 -17.04
N TYR A 426 -27.94 7.01 -15.93
CA TYR A 426 -28.22 8.11 -15.03
C TYR A 426 -27.67 7.78 -13.65
N THR A 427 -26.79 8.63 -13.11
CA THR A 427 -26.13 8.42 -11.83
C THR A 427 -26.18 9.68 -11.00
N VAL A 428 -26.49 9.54 -9.71
CA VAL A 428 -26.44 10.60 -8.70
C VAL A 428 -25.59 10.12 -7.53
N MET A 429 -24.65 10.94 -7.09
CA MET A 429 -23.79 10.69 -5.94
C MET A 429 -23.77 11.91 -5.03
N ASN A 430 -23.97 11.70 -3.74
CA ASN A 430 -23.90 12.74 -2.70
C ASN A 430 -23.08 12.20 -1.54
N ILE A 431 -21.97 12.86 -1.22
CA ILE A 431 -21.11 12.53 -0.09
C ILE A 431 -21.01 13.75 0.81
N ILE A 432 -21.26 13.57 2.09
CA ILE A 432 -20.99 14.58 3.12
C ILE A 432 -20.07 13.93 4.15
N SER A 433 -18.90 14.51 4.36
CA SER A 433 -17.94 14.09 5.37
C SER A 433 -17.64 15.25 6.29
N ASN A 434 -17.84 15.06 7.59
CA ASN A 434 -17.41 15.99 8.61
C ASN A 434 -16.28 15.33 9.40
N ASN A 435 -15.24 16.09 9.71
CA ASN A 435 -14.15 15.61 10.55
C ASN A 435 -13.78 16.68 11.58
N GLU A 436 -13.40 16.26 12.77
CA GLU A 436 -12.89 17.16 13.81
C GLU A 436 -11.70 16.49 14.47
N VAL A 437 -10.56 17.18 14.47
CA VAL A 437 -9.34 16.71 15.10
C VAL A 437 -8.82 17.81 16.02
N ASN A 438 -8.83 17.53 17.33
CA ASN A 438 -8.20 18.36 18.34
C ASN A 438 -7.03 17.57 18.93
N ILE A 439 -5.85 18.16 18.84
CA ILE A 439 -4.58 17.59 19.30
C ILE A 439 -3.78 18.75 19.94
N ALA A 440 -3.79 18.82 21.26
CA ALA A 440 -3.14 19.90 22.03
C ALA A 440 -3.56 21.30 21.51
N THR A 441 -2.62 22.08 20.96
CA THR A 441 -2.90 23.42 20.41
C THR A 441 -3.40 23.41 18.96
N PHE A 442 -3.37 22.26 18.28
CA PHE A 442 -3.86 22.10 16.92
C PHE A 442 -5.32 21.67 16.94
N ASN A 443 -6.19 22.47 16.31
CA ASN A 443 -7.60 22.17 16.11
C ASN A 443 -7.90 22.30 14.63
N THR A 444 -8.59 21.32 14.07
CA THR A 444 -9.19 21.43 12.75
C THR A 444 -10.59 20.84 12.73
N LYS A 445 -11.48 21.49 11.98
CA LYS A 445 -12.87 21.06 11.80
C LYS A 445 -13.27 21.11 10.34
N GLY A 446 -13.19 19.97 9.67
CA GLY A 446 -13.50 19.83 8.26
C GLY A 446 -14.97 19.58 7.96
N LYS A 447 -15.42 20.13 6.83
CA LYS A 447 -16.68 19.77 6.16
C LYS A 447 -16.42 19.64 4.67
N HIS A 448 -16.59 18.45 4.15
CA HIS A 448 -16.38 18.11 2.74
C HIS A 448 -17.69 17.61 2.17
N ALA A 449 -18.14 18.21 1.08
CA ALA A 449 -19.35 17.84 0.37
C ALA A 449 -19.02 17.60 -1.10
N VAL A 450 -19.52 16.48 -1.64
CA VAL A 450 -19.43 16.16 -3.05
C VAL A 450 -20.83 15.88 -3.56
N LYS A 451 -21.20 16.50 -4.67
CA LYS A 451 -22.44 16.20 -5.39
C LYS A 451 -22.09 15.96 -6.85
N ALA A 452 -22.54 14.85 -7.40
CA ALA A 452 -22.33 14.54 -8.81
C ALA A 452 -23.63 14.00 -9.40
N THR A 453 -24.04 14.54 -10.55
CA THR A 453 -25.10 14.00 -11.39
C THR A 453 -24.54 13.78 -12.78
N VAL A 454 -24.75 12.61 -13.36
CA VAL A 454 -24.34 12.28 -14.72
C VAL A 454 -25.52 11.63 -15.44
N ASP A 455 -25.91 12.18 -16.58
CA ASP A 455 -26.92 11.65 -17.50
C ASP A 455 -26.28 11.46 -18.88
N LEU A 456 -25.94 10.21 -19.18
CA LEU A 456 -25.27 9.82 -20.41
C LEU A 456 -26.24 9.04 -21.29
N ALA A 457 -26.54 9.55 -22.47
CA ALA A 457 -27.19 8.84 -23.55
C ALA A 457 -26.18 8.69 -24.71
N PRO A 458 -25.46 7.54 -24.83
CA PRO A 458 -24.20 7.41 -25.59
C PRO A 458 -24.21 7.91 -27.05
N VAL A 459 -25.37 7.89 -27.71
CA VAL A 459 -25.54 8.31 -29.11
C VAL A 459 -26.11 9.72 -29.28
N SER A 460 -26.50 10.40 -28.20
CA SER A 460 -27.29 11.63 -28.26
C SER A 460 -26.82 12.76 -27.35
N SER A 461 -26.47 12.48 -26.07
CA SER A 461 -26.13 13.53 -25.11
C SER A 461 -25.28 13.03 -23.93
N LEU A 462 -24.54 13.96 -23.33
CA LEU A 462 -23.90 13.81 -22.02
C LEU A 462 -24.15 15.10 -21.24
N VAL A 463 -24.91 14.98 -20.15
CA VAL A 463 -25.11 16.06 -19.16
C VAL A 463 -24.46 15.63 -17.86
N ALA A 464 -23.59 16.46 -17.29
CA ALA A 464 -23.00 16.21 -15.98
C ALA A 464 -22.93 17.51 -15.16
N ASP A 465 -23.22 17.43 -13.87
CA ASP A 465 -23.00 18.50 -12.88
C ASP A 465 -22.27 17.88 -11.70
N VAL A 466 -21.01 18.28 -11.51
CA VAL A 466 -20.12 17.77 -10.46
C VAL A 466 -19.62 18.96 -9.64
N GLU A 467 -19.84 18.90 -8.34
CA GLU A 467 -19.53 19.94 -7.36
C GLU A 467 -18.75 19.33 -6.20
N PHE A 468 -17.59 19.91 -5.91
CA PHE A 468 -16.74 19.60 -4.76
C PHE A 468 -16.64 20.84 -3.88
N ASP A 469 -17.05 20.75 -2.62
CA ASP A 469 -16.99 21.84 -1.64
C ASP A 469 -16.26 21.33 -0.38
N LEU A 470 -14.99 21.71 -0.25
CA LEU A 470 -14.10 21.30 0.83
C LEU A 470 -13.77 22.52 1.68
N SER A 471 -14.02 22.41 2.98
CA SER A 471 -13.58 23.38 3.99
C SER A 471 -12.85 22.64 5.10
N GLN A 472 -11.64 23.09 5.44
CA GLN A 472 -10.81 22.53 6.51
C GLN A 472 -10.14 23.67 7.29
N PRO A 473 -10.89 24.48 8.06
CA PRO A 473 -10.32 25.44 8.98
C PRO A 473 -9.40 24.76 9.99
N THR A 474 -8.28 25.41 10.27
CA THR A 474 -7.27 24.96 11.25
C THR A 474 -6.88 26.11 12.18
N SER A 475 -6.20 25.80 13.28
CA SER A 475 -5.54 26.80 14.12
C SER A 475 -4.45 27.61 13.40
N LEU A 476 -4.04 27.22 12.18
CA LEU A 476 -3.05 27.90 11.34
C LEU A 476 -3.68 28.75 10.21
N GLY A 477 -5.01 28.76 10.13
CA GLY A 477 -5.79 29.48 9.11
C GLY A 477 -6.75 28.58 8.33
N ASP A 478 -7.56 29.22 7.48
CA ASP A 478 -8.60 28.56 6.71
C ASP A 478 -8.07 28.00 5.40
N PHE A 479 -8.49 26.77 5.08
CA PHE A 479 -8.27 26.14 3.79
C PHE A 479 -9.61 25.75 3.20
N THR A 480 -9.94 26.28 2.02
CA THR A 480 -11.17 25.92 1.30
C THR A 480 -10.92 25.72 -0.18
N ILE A 481 -11.53 24.69 -0.76
CA ILE A 481 -11.54 24.43 -2.19
C ILE A 481 -13.00 24.25 -2.61
N TYR A 482 -13.44 25.05 -3.56
CA TYR A 482 -14.72 24.86 -4.24
C TYR A 482 -14.45 24.61 -5.72
N GLU A 483 -14.90 23.50 -6.26
CA GLU A 483 -14.83 23.18 -7.68
C GLU A 483 -16.21 22.81 -8.22
N LYS A 484 -16.52 23.30 -9.42
CA LYS A 484 -17.75 22.95 -10.11
C LYS A 484 -17.47 22.73 -11.59
N THR A 485 -17.92 21.60 -12.11
CA THR A 485 -17.88 21.25 -13.53
C THR A 485 -19.30 20.97 -14.01
N VAL A 486 -19.73 21.68 -15.03
CA VAL A 486 -21.00 21.43 -15.72
C VAL A 486 -20.70 21.12 -17.17
N VAL A 487 -21.21 19.99 -17.65
CA VAL A 487 -21.10 19.51 -19.03
C VAL A 487 -22.51 19.37 -19.57
N ASP A 488 -22.76 19.95 -20.74
CA ASP A 488 -24.00 19.80 -21.49
C ASP A 488 -23.61 19.64 -22.96
N MET A 489 -23.48 18.38 -23.39
CA MET A 489 -23.07 18.01 -24.73
C MET A 489 -24.17 17.25 -25.44
N THR A 490 -24.39 17.60 -26.69
CA THR A 490 -25.24 16.91 -27.67
C THR A 490 -24.45 16.78 -28.97
N LEU A 491 -25.02 16.12 -29.98
CA LEU A 491 -24.39 15.97 -31.31
C LEU A 491 -23.95 17.29 -31.95
N PHE A 492 -24.68 18.39 -31.74
CA PHE A 492 -24.44 19.67 -32.43
C PHE A 492 -24.06 20.82 -31.49
N ARG A 493 -24.27 20.65 -30.19
CA ARG A 493 -23.99 21.67 -29.18
C ARG A 493 -23.12 21.08 -28.06
N GLN A 494 -22.02 21.73 -27.73
CA GLN A 494 -21.14 21.33 -26.63
C GLN A 494 -20.92 22.52 -25.71
N LYS A 495 -21.36 22.41 -24.46
CA LYS A 495 -21.13 23.42 -23.43
C LYS A 495 -20.43 22.78 -22.24
N ILE A 496 -19.27 23.30 -21.87
CA ILE A 496 -18.49 22.84 -20.71
C ILE A 496 -18.12 24.07 -19.90
N SER A 497 -18.49 24.11 -18.64
CA SER A 497 -18.03 25.14 -17.70
C SER A 497 -17.31 24.50 -16.54
N TYR A 498 -16.15 25.05 -16.19
CA TYR A 498 -15.37 24.68 -15.02
C TYR A 498 -15.09 25.93 -14.21
N SER A 499 -15.30 25.87 -12.90
CA SER A 499 -14.91 26.94 -11.98
C SER A 499 -14.23 26.35 -10.76
N THR A 500 -13.10 26.90 -10.34
CA THR A 500 -12.44 26.55 -9.09
C THR A 500 -12.10 27.80 -8.30
N LYS A 501 -12.36 27.75 -6.99
CA LYS A 501 -11.98 28.76 -6.02
C LYS A 501 -11.22 28.08 -4.89
N MET A 502 -9.93 28.38 -4.80
CA MET A 502 -9.04 27.88 -3.76
C MET A 502 -8.66 29.03 -2.84
N VAL A 503 -8.76 28.83 -1.53
CA VAL A 503 -8.34 29.79 -0.51
C VAL A 503 -7.46 29.04 0.48
N SER A 504 -6.27 29.56 0.70
CA SER A 504 -5.33 29.12 1.72
C SER A 504 -4.80 30.34 2.48
N PRO A 505 -4.10 30.15 3.62
CA PRO A 505 -3.55 31.27 4.39
C PRO A 505 -2.53 32.14 3.64
N VAL A 506 -1.91 31.63 2.56
CA VAL A 506 -0.84 32.31 1.81
C VAL A 506 -1.23 32.66 0.37
N TYR A 507 -2.31 32.09 -0.15
CA TYR A 507 -2.62 32.16 -1.57
C TYR A 507 -4.10 31.88 -1.81
N SER A 508 -4.75 32.71 -2.63
CA SER A 508 -6.12 32.50 -3.09
C SER A 508 -6.18 32.61 -4.62
N THR A 509 -6.86 31.66 -5.26
CA THR A 509 -6.98 31.59 -6.72
C THR A 509 -8.42 31.35 -7.11
N ASN A 510 -8.83 31.99 -8.19
CA ASN A 510 -10.11 31.77 -8.83
C ASN A 510 -9.89 31.55 -10.33
N ILE A 511 -10.33 30.42 -10.86
CA ILE A 511 -10.26 30.09 -12.29
C ILE A 511 -11.67 29.80 -12.77
N VAL A 512 -12.05 30.38 -13.91
CA VAL A 512 -13.31 30.12 -14.60
C VAL A 512 -13.01 29.83 -16.07
N VAL A 513 -13.49 28.70 -16.55
CA VAL A 513 -13.36 28.27 -17.94
C VAL A 513 -14.76 27.98 -18.46
N GLU A 514 -15.15 28.64 -19.55
CA GLU A 514 -16.41 28.39 -20.23
C GLU A 514 -16.13 28.10 -21.71
N MET A 515 -16.48 26.90 -22.15
CA MET A 515 -16.41 26.47 -23.53
C MET A 515 -17.83 26.28 -24.06
N GLU A 516 -18.16 26.94 -25.17
CA GLU A 516 -19.42 26.76 -25.87
C GLU A 516 -19.15 26.57 -27.37
N SER A 517 -19.66 25.48 -27.92
CA SER A 517 -19.63 25.15 -29.34
C SER A 517 -21.06 24.98 -29.82
N ASP A 518 -21.47 25.78 -30.79
CA ASP A 518 -22.71 25.64 -31.54
C ASP A 518 -22.33 25.74 -33.02
N ALA A 519 -22.27 24.60 -33.71
CA ALA A 519 -21.69 24.51 -35.04
C ALA A 519 -22.29 25.57 -35.98
N PRO A 520 -21.48 26.42 -36.64
CA PRO A 520 -20.03 26.33 -36.86
C PRO A 520 -19.14 27.17 -35.91
N ILE A 521 -19.67 27.67 -34.80
CA ILE A 521 -19.00 28.61 -33.90
C ILE A 521 -18.51 27.89 -32.64
N PHE A 522 -17.26 28.14 -32.27
CA PHE A 522 -16.63 27.66 -31.05
C PHE A 522 -16.10 28.85 -30.24
N LYS A 523 -16.38 28.90 -28.94
CA LYS A 523 -16.00 29.98 -28.02
C LYS A 523 -15.41 29.37 -26.76
N VAL A 524 -14.33 29.97 -26.27
CA VAL A 524 -13.69 29.65 -25.00
C VAL A 524 -13.41 30.95 -24.26
N VAL A 525 -13.92 31.06 -23.04
CA VAL A 525 -13.58 32.11 -22.09
C VAL A 525 -12.73 31.47 -21.01
N PHE A 526 -11.57 32.05 -20.72
CA PHE A 526 -10.71 31.63 -19.63
C PHE A 526 -10.37 32.84 -18.78
N LYS A 527 -10.76 32.79 -17.51
CA LYS A 527 -10.50 33.83 -16.51
C LYS A 527 -9.69 33.22 -15.37
N SER A 528 -8.66 33.91 -14.91
CA SER A 528 -7.86 33.48 -13.76
C SER A 528 -7.46 34.69 -12.94
N SER A 529 -7.68 34.65 -11.63
CA SER A 529 -7.24 35.72 -10.72
C SER A 529 -6.61 35.13 -9.47
N SER A 530 -5.70 35.91 -8.88
CA SER A 530 -4.89 35.50 -7.75
C SER A 530 -4.73 36.63 -6.75
N LYS A 531 -4.84 36.30 -5.45
CA LYS A 531 -4.53 37.21 -4.33
C LYS A 531 -3.55 36.53 -3.39
N SER A 532 -2.53 37.26 -2.93
CA SER A 532 -1.49 36.72 -2.05
C SER A 532 -0.86 37.82 -1.20
N PRO A 533 -0.44 37.52 0.06
CA PRO A 533 0.45 38.41 0.80
C PRO A 533 1.78 38.69 0.07
N VAL A 534 2.20 37.80 -0.85
CA VAL A 534 3.32 38.03 -1.76
C VAL A 534 2.78 38.74 -3.00
N VAL A 535 2.83 40.07 -2.97
CA VAL A 535 2.20 40.96 -3.97
C VAL A 535 2.61 40.66 -5.43
N LEU A 536 3.80 40.09 -5.65
CA LEU A 536 4.28 39.63 -6.97
C LEU A 536 3.40 38.52 -7.60
N LEU A 537 2.67 37.77 -6.77
CA LEU A 537 1.82 36.66 -7.21
C LEU A 537 0.37 37.11 -7.48
N GLU A 538 0.05 38.40 -7.30
CA GLU A 538 -1.28 38.95 -7.55
C GLU A 538 -1.45 39.29 -9.04
N TYR A 539 -2.52 38.78 -9.65
CA TYR A 539 -2.86 39.11 -11.02
C TYR A 539 -4.35 38.89 -11.29
N ASP A 540 -4.86 39.51 -12.36
CA ASP A 540 -6.17 39.24 -12.94
C ASP A 540 -6.04 39.04 -14.45
N LEU A 541 -6.51 37.92 -14.97
CA LEU A 541 -6.41 37.52 -16.37
C LEU A 541 -7.81 37.24 -16.91
N ASP A 542 -8.19 38.01 -17.93
CA ASP A 542 -9.41 37.80 -18.71
C ASP A 542 -9.03 37.46 -20.16
N SER A 543 -9.35 36.25 -20.60
CA SER A 543 -9.05 35.80 -21.97
C SER A 543 -10.23 35.16 -22.68
N TYR A 544 -10.21 35.29 -24.00
CA TYR A 544 -11.30 34.92 -24.89
C TYR A 544 -10.73 34.39 -26.20
N LEU A 545 -11.21 33.24 -26.66
CA LEU A 545 -10.94 32.67 -27.96
C LEU A 545 -12.27 32.36 -28.64
N SER A 546 -12.40 32.70 -29.91
CA SER A 546 -13.53 32.25 -30.72
C SER A 546 -13.12 31.91 -32.13
N THR A 547 -13.68 30.83 -32.67
CA THR A 547 -13.56 30.47 -34.07
C THR A 547 -14.94 30.32 -34.69
N ALA A 548 -15.09 30.71 -35.95
CA ALA A 548 -16.33 30.54 -36.71
C ALA A 548 -15.98 30.05 -38.12
N VAL A 549 -16.69 29.04 -38.61
CA VAL A 549 -16.57 28.62 -40.02
C VAL A 549 -17.68 29.28 -40.83
N GLU A 550 -17.28 30.20 -41.72
CA GLU A 550 -18.17 30.86 -42.68
C GLU A 550 -17.73 30.47 -44.09
N ASN A 551 -18.65 29.97 -44.93
CA ASN A 551 -18.37 29.56 -46.32
C ASN A 551 -17.17 28.59 -46.46
N GLU A 552 -17.08 27.56 -45.61
CA GLU A 552 -15.96 26.58 -45.56
C GLU A 552 -14.60 27.17 -45.13
N VAL A 553 -14.56 28.38 -44.56
CA VAL A 553 -13.32 29.04 -44.14
C VAL A 553 -13.33 29.37 -42.65
N LEU A 554 -12.25 29.02 -41.94
CA LEU A 554 -12.12 29.16 -40.48
C LEU A 554 -11.63 30.55 -40.06
N ASN A 555 -12.51 31.40 -39.55
CA ASN A 555 -12.14 32.66 -38.91
C ASN A 555 -11.80 32.42 -37.43
N ALA A 556 -10.74 33.04 -36.91
CA ALA A 556 -10.33 32.92 -35.51
C ALA A 556 -10.04 34.28 -34.88
N ARG A 557 -10.47 34.48 -33.64
CA ARG A 557 -10.21 35.69 -32.84
C ARG A 557 -9.76 35.27 -31.44
N ALA A 558 -8.64 35.80 -30.98
CA ALA A 558 -8.13 35.64 -29.63
C ALA A 558 -7.94 37.01 -28.98
N LYS A 559 -8.37 37.16 -27.72
CA LYS A 559 -8.16 38.33 -26.89
C LYS A 559 -7.68 37.91 -25.50
N ALA A 560 -6.80 38.68 -24.90
CA ALA A 560 -6.40 38.49 -23.51
C ALA A 560 -6.06 39.84 -22.87
N PHE A 561 -6.53 40.04 -21.64
CA PHE A 561 -6.21 41.19 -20.80
C PHE A 561 -5.64 40.66 -19.48
N LEU A 562 -4.40 41.01 -19.17
CA LEU A 562 -3.74 40.66 -17.91
C LEU A 562 -3.46 41.96 -17.14
N GLU A 563 -3.90 42.02 -15.89
CA GLU A 563 -3.62 43.09 -14.96
C GLU A 563 -2.71 42.57 -13.84
N HIS A 564 -1.59 43.24 -13.64
CA HIS A 564 -0.65 43.05 -12.55
C HIS A 564 -0.30 44.41 -11.97
N ASN A 565 0.08 44.48 -10.69
CA ASN A 565 0.39 45.74 -10.01
C ASN A 565 1.49 46.59 -10.70
N ASP A 566 2.37 45.96 -11.50
CA ASP A 566 3.47 46.61 -12.20
C ASP A 566 3.25 46.80 -13.72
N PHE A 567 2.25 46.12 -14.32
CA PHE A 567 1.97 46.22 -15.75
C PHE A 567 0.60 45.64 -16.12
N THR A 568 0.05 46.10 -17.23
CA THR A 568 -1.10 45.49 -17.90
C THR A 568 -0.72 45.03 -19.29
N ILE A 569 -1.30 43.93 -19.75
CA ILE A 569 -1.15 43.42 -21.12
C ILE A 569 -2.52 43.37 -21.79
N ASP A 570 -2.68 44.01 -22.94
CA ASP A 570 -3.84 43.90 -23.83
C ASP A 570 -3.41 43.24 -25.15
N PHE A 571 -3.91 42.04 -25.41
CA PHE A 571 -3.64 41.24 -26.59
C PHE A 571 -4.90 41.04 -27.41
N ASN A 572 -4.81 41.22 -28.72
CA ASN A 572 -5.89 40.97 -29.66
C ASN A 572 -5.33 40.45 -31.00
N SER A 573 -5.73 39.24 -31.40
CA SER A 573 -5.34 38.60 -32.66
C SER A 573 -6.60 38.19 -33.44
N ILE A 574 -6.66 38.54 -34.72
CA ILE A 574 -7.78 38.23 -35.62
C ILE A 574 -7.21 37.63 -36.90
N PHE A 575 -7.56 36.38 -37.18
CA PHE A 575 -7.17 35.63 -38.36
C PHE A 575 -8.41 35.36 -39.22
N THR A 576 -8.38 35.83 -40.47
CA THR A 576 -9.50 35.74 -41.42
C THR A 576 -8.97 35.16 -42.72
N PRO A 577 -9.05 33.84 -42.95
CA PRO A 577 -8.55 33.24 -44.19
C PRO A 577 -9.44 33.49 -45.40
N SER A 578 -10.72 33.86 -45.19
CA SER A 578 -11.68 34.13 -46.28
C SER A 578 -11.28 35.38 -47.08
N ASP A 579 -10.77 36.38 -46.37
CA ASP A 579 -9.98 37.49 -46.91
C ASP A 579 -8.57 37.43 -46.27
N PRO A 580 -7.63 36.63 -46.83
CA PRO A 580 -6.36 36.21 -46.23
C PRO A 580 -5.65 37.33 -45.49
N SER A 581 -6.00 37.47 -44.22
CA SER A 581 -5.55 38.55 -43.38
C SER A 581 -5.38 38.08 -41.95
N HIS A 582 -4.38 38.63 -41.30
CA HIS A 582 -4.07 38.38 -39.90
C HIS A 582 -3.66 39.69 -39.27
N THR A 583 -4.39 40.15 -38.26
CA THR A 583 -4.00 41.31 -37.45
C THR A 583 -3.70 40.88 -36.03
N LEU A 584 -2.60 41.36 -35.46
CA LEU A 584 -2.23 41.14 -34.06
C LEU A 584 -1.82 42.48 -33.44
N ASN A 585 -2.47 42.83 -32.34
CA ASN A 585 -2.14 43.94 -31.48
C ASN A 585 -1.75 43.39 -30.11
N PHE A 586 -0.64 43.86 -29.57
CA PHE A 586 -0.15 43.47 -28.25
C PHE A 586 0.42 44.72 -27.57
N ASP A 587 -0.24 45.15 -26.49
CA ASP A 587 0.07 46.35 -25.74
C ASP A 587 0.46 45.99 -24.31
N ILE A 588 1.65 46.38 -23.90
CA ILE A 588 2.07 46.39 -22.50
C ILE A 588 2.01 47.84 -22.05
N THR A 589 1.24 48.14 -21.00
CA THR A 589 1.30 49.42 -20.29
C THR A 589 1.95 49.16 -18.95
N SER A 590 3.02 49.87 -18.60
CA SER A 590 3.74 49.59 -17.36
C SER A 590 4.22 50.87 -16.67
N PRO A 591 3.69 51.19 -15.46
CA PRO A 591 4.23 52.28 -14.65
C PRO A 591 5.63 51.97 -14.10
N THR A 592 5.98 50.68 -14.00
CA THR A 592 7.27 50.23 -13.45
C THR A 592 8.35 50.13 -14.52
N PHE A 593 8.02 49.65 -15.72
CA PHE A 593 8.96 49.47 -16.83
C PHE A 593 8.77 50.55 -17.91
N THR A 594 8.21 50.17 -19.05
CA THR A 594 7.89 51.06 -20.16
C THR A 594 6.72 50.48 -20.94
N ASP A 595 5.95 51.36 -21.57
CA ASP A 595 4.92 50.93 -22.51
C ASP A 595 5.56 50.31 -23.77
N VAL A 596 4.96 49.24 -24.28
CA VAL A 596 5.36 48.56 -25.51
C VAL A 596 4.11 48.26 -26.33
N ASN A 597 4.05 48.76 -27.55
CA ASN A 597 2.97 48.46 -28.48
C ASN A 597 3.53 47.72 -29.69
N LEU A 598 3.02 46.52 -29.94
CA LEU A 598 3.31 45.72 -31.12
C LEU A 598 2.06 45.64 -31.99
N ARG A 599 2.24 45.92 -33.28
CA ARG A 599 1.19 45.84 -34.30
C ARG A 599 1.68 44.95 -35.42
N TYR A 600 0.83 44.06 -35.90
CA TYR A 600 1.09 43.23 -37.05
C TYR A 600 -0.20 43.15 -37.86
N ALA A 601 -0.09 43.28 -39.18
CA ALA A 601 -1.19 43.09 -40.11
C ALA A 601 -0.64 42.51 -41.42
N ALA A 602 -0.99 41.26 -41.71
CA ALA A 602 -0.82 40.64 -43.02
C ALA A 602 -2.14 40.70 -43.79
N LYS A 603 -2.06 40.93 -45.09
CA LYS A 603 -3.16 40.89 -46.08
C LYS A 603 -2.62 40.31 -47.38
N ARG A 604 -3.50 39.97 -48.34
CA ARG A 604 -3.07 39.51 -49.70
C ARG A 604 -2.06 40.43 -50.38
N GLU A 605 -2.18 41.73 -50.18
CA GLU A 605 -1.36 42.74 -50.84
C GLU A 605 -0.03 43.02 -50.13
N GLY A 606 0.20 42.46 -48.93
CA GLY A 606 1.38 42.78 -48.15
C GLY A 606 1.30 42.49 -46.65
N VAL A 607 2.42 42.71 -45.96
CA VAL A 607 2.56 42.55 -44.51
C VAL A 607 3.05 43.85 -43.91
N THR A 608 2.50 44.25 -42.77
CA THR A 608 3.02 45.33 -41.94
C THR A 608 3.25 44.80 -40.54
N ALA A 609 4.37 45.18 -39.93
CA ALA A 609 4.67 44.89 -38.55
C ALA A 609 5.34 46.11 -37.95
N SER A 610 5.03 46.46 -36.70
CA SER A 610 5.72 47.51 -36.00
C SER A 610 5.81 47.21 -34.52
N ILE A 611 6.88 47.66 -33.90
CA ILE A 611 7.05 47.68 -32.46
C ILE A 611 7.41 49.11 -32.05
N SER A 612 6.82 49.58 -30.97
CA SER A 612 7.02 50.93 -30.47
C SER A 612 7.08 50.95 -28.96
N SER A 613 7.91 51.85 -28.43
CA SER A 613 7.98 52.14 -27.02
C SER A 613 8.40 53.59 -26.83
N PRO A 614 7.80 54.36 -25.89
CA PRO A 614 8.27 55.71 -25.57
C PRO A 614 9.75 55.73 -25.18
N SER A 615 10.23 54.64 -24.56
CA SER A 615 11.60 54.50 -24.11
C SER A 615 12.57 53.94 -25.17
N ALA A 616 12.11 53.23 -26.21
CA ALA A 616 13.00 52.59 -27.21
C ALA A 616 12.80 53.08 -28.66
N GLY A 617 11.81 53.95 -28.91
CA GLY A 617 11.50 54.45 -30.25
C GLY A 617 10.54 53.54 -31.02
N PHE A 618 10.47 53.74 -32.34
CA PHE A 618 9.57 53.01 -33.25
C PHE A 618 10.36 52.26 -34.31
N LEU A 619 9.99 51.02 -34.60
CA LEU A 619 10.51 50.26 -35.75
C LEU A 619 9.33 49.66 -36.51
N GLY A 620 9.23 50.00 -37.79
CA GLY A 620 8.19 49.53 -38.70
C GLY A 620 8.79 48.72 -39.84
N PHE A 621 8.10 47.67 -40.23
CA PHE A 621 8.36 46.83 -41.39
C PHE A 621 7.12 46.80 -42.26
N GLN A 622 7.30 46.91 -43.56
CA GLN A 622 6.25 46.91 -44.55
C GLN A 622 6.71 46.13 -45.79
N LEU A 623 5.97 45.10 -46.15
CA LEU A 623 6.13 44.33 -47.38
C LEU A 623 4.90 44.59 -48.24
N GLN A 624 5.08 44.97 -49.50
CA GLN A 624 4.03 45.21 -50.49
C GLN A 624 4.28 44.33 -51.71
N GLY A 625 3.27 43.56 -52.09
CA GLY A 625 3.28 42.66 -53.25
C GLY A 625 2.09 42.93 -54.17
N LYS A 626 1.75 44.20 -54.39
CA LYS A 626 0.56 44.60 -55.18
C LYS A 626 0.61 44.14 -56.65
N ILE A 627 1.81 43.89 -57.17
CA ILE A 627 2.04 43.43 -58.55
C ILE A 627 2.74 42.06 -58.44
N PRO A 628 2.24 40.98 -59.07
CA PRO A 628 2.80 39.63 -58.91
C PRO A 628 4.29 39.50 -59.26
N SER A 629 4.78 40.38 -60.14
CA SER A 629 6.18 40.44 -60.56
C SER A 629 7.01 41.48 -59.79
N GLN A 630 6.45 42.17 -58.79
CA GLN A 630 7.18 43.16 -57.99
C GLN A 630 6.90 43.02 -56.49
N LEU A 631 7.96 42.98 -55.71
CA LEU A 631 7.92 42.92 -54.25
C LEU A 631 8.73 44.08 -53.68
N THR A 632 8.10 44.94 -52.90
CA THR A 632 8.75 46.03 -52.18
C THR A 632 8.72 45.76 -50.69
N SER A 633 9.88 45.70 -50.05
CA SER A 633 10.05 45.64 -48.61
C SER A 633 10.63 46.95 -48.10
N ARG A 634 10.16 47.43 -46.96
CA ARG A 634 10.54 48.70 -46.34
C ARG A 634 10.64 48.50 -44.82
N LEU A 635 11.83 48.70 -44.28
CA LEU A 635 12.11 48.83 -42.85
C LEU A 635 12.34 50.32 -42.56
N TYR A 636 11.62 50.89 -41.58
CA TYR A 636 11.65 52.32 -41.27
C TYR A 636 11.50 52.56 -39.76
N SER A 637 11.85 53.77 -39.32
CA SER A 637 11.77 54.22 -37.92
C SER A 637 11.35 55.70 -37.87
N HIS A 638 10.94 56.21 -36.70
CA HIS A 638 10.69 57.64 -36.47
C HIS A 638 11.63 58.18 -35.40
N TYR A 639 12.12 59.42 -35.56
CA TYR A 639 12.83 60.09 -34.49
C TYR A 639 11.83 60.48 -33.38
N VAL A 640 12.22 60.29 -32.13
CA VAL A 640 11.41 60.73 -30.96
C VAL A 640 11.12 62.24 -31.01
N SER A 641 12.02 63.03 -31.61
CA SER A 641 11.91 64.48 -31.78
C SER A 641 11.01 64.93 -32.94
N ALA A 642 10.69 64.04 -33.89
CA ALA A 642 9.87 64.32 -35.06
C ALA A 642 9.07 63.07 -35.48
N PRO A 643 8.07 62.67 -34.68
CA PRO A 643 7.36 61.39 -34.84
C PRO A 643 6.50 61.27 -36.11
N GLU A 644 6.35 62.36 -36.87
CA GLU A 644 5.53 62.43 -38.09
C GLU A 644 6.35 62.19 -39.38
N ASN A 645 7.68 62.05 -39.27
CA ASN A 645 8.56 61.85 -40.41
C ASN A 645 9.18 60.45 -40.40
N ASP A 646 8.84 59.64 -41.40
CA ASP A 646 9.45 58.32 -41.62
C ASP A 646 10.93 58.45 -41.98
N ILE A 647 11.77 57.64 -41.36
CA ILE A 647 13.17 57.42 -41.72
C ILE A 647 13.30 56.02 -42.30
N ASP A 648 13.51 55.93 -43.61
CA ASP A 648 13.80 54.65 -44.24
C ASP A 648 15.15 54.12 -43.77
N ILE A 649 15.15 52.92 -43.18
CA ILE A 649 16.35 52.17 -42.81
C ILE A 649 16.78 51.28 -43.97
N LEU A 650 15.85 50.52 -44.54
CA LEU A 650 16.12 49.63 -45.68
C LEU A 650 14.89 49.56 -46.57
N ILE A 651 15.03 49.89 -47.84
CA ILE A 651 14.04 49.61 -48.88
C ILE A 651 14.64 48.55 -49.80
N VAL A 652 13.90 47.49 -50.11
CA VAL A 652 14.27 46.47 -51.09
C VAL A 652 13.15 46.35 -52.11
N ASN A 653 13.45 46.59 -53.38
CA ASN A 653 12.53 46.36 -54.49
C ASN A 653 13.05 45.18 -55.31
N VAL A 654 12.23 44.17 -55.50
CA VAL A 654 12.52 43.02 -56.37
C VAL A 654 11.51 43.02 -57.49
N ALA A 655 11.96 43.08 -58.74
CA ALA A 655 11.10 43.08 -59.92
C ALA A 655 11.55 42.02 -60.92
N ALA A 656 10.63 41.14 -61.34
CA ALA A 656 10.83 40.20 -62.42
C ALA A 656 10.29 40.80 -63.72
N ASN A 657 11.17 41.11 -64.66
CA ASN A 657 10.76 41.48 -66.01
C ASN A 657 10.57 40.18 -66.81
N GLY A 658 9.52 40.06 -67.62
CA GLY A 658 9.10 38.83 -68.33
C GLY A 658 10.09 38.19 -69.32
N GLY A 659 11.39 38.45 -69.20
CA GLY A 659 12.48 37.72 -69.83
C GLY A 659 13.58 37.44 -68.80
N GLU A 660 13.58 36.24 -68.23
CA GLU A 660 14.68 35.52 -67.55
C GLU A 660 15.56 36.28 -66.53
N LYS A 661 15.28 37.51 -66.09
CA LYS A 661 16.11 38.25 -65.13
C LYS A 661 15.29 38.87 -64.01
N ILE A 662 15.75 38.69 -62.77
CA ILE A 662 15.29 39.44 -61.60
C ILE A 662 16.14 40.68 -61.44
N HIS A 663 15.47 41.83 -61.32
CA HIS A 663 16.05 43.08 -60.87
C HIS A 663 15.87 43.21 -59.36
N PHE A 664 16.97 43.36 -58.64
CA PHE A 664 17.01 43.57 -57.21
C PHE A 664 17.61 44.94 -56.93
N GLN A 665 16.85 45.80 -56.28
CA GLN A 665 17.29 47.10 -55.84
C GLN A 665 17.18 47.18 -54.32
N ALA A 666 18.21 47.69 -53.64
CA ALA A 666 18.15 47.96 -52.21
C ALA A 666 18.67 49.37 -51.91
N ASP A 667 18.01 50.13 -51.03
CA ASP A 667 18.48 51.40 -50.47
C ASP A 667 18.52 51.28 -48.95
N CYS A 668 19.71 51.28 -48.37
CA CYS A 668 19.94 51.10 -46.95
C CYS A 668 20.57 52.36 -46.34
N ASN A 669 19.90 52.99 -45.38
CA ASN A 669 20.42 54.08 -44.58
C ASN A 669 21.28 53.51 -43.44
N LEU A 670 22.59 53.68 -43.55
CA LEU A 670 23.55 53.11 -42.60
C LEU A 670 23.67 53.95 -41.32
N GLU A 671 23.26 55.23 -41.34
CA GLU A 671 23.29 56.10 -40.16
C GLU A 671 22.09 55.88 -39.23
N ALA A 672 20.91 55.53 -39.76
CA ALA A 672 19.71 55.33 -38.93
C ALA A 672 19.86 54.20 -37.88
N PRO A 673 20.30 52.97 -38.22
CA PRO A 673 20.56 51.91 -37.23
C PRO A 673 21.62 52.30 -36.19
N LYS A 674 22.66 53.03 -36.61
CA LYS A 674 23.73 53.50 -35.73
C LYS A 674 23.21 54.48 -34.68
N GLU A 675 22.42 55.47 -35.08
CA GLU A 675 21.78 56.42 -34.16
C GLU A 675 20.78 55.73 -33.22
N MET A 676 20.00 54.76 -33.71
CA MET A 676 19.09 53.97 -32.87
C MET A 676 19.83 53.15 -31.81
N LEU A 677 20.96 52.52 -32.17
CA LEU A 677 21.78 51.75 -31.23
C LEU A 677 22.52 52.66 -30.23
N LEU A 678 22.96 53.85 -30.65
CA LEU A 678 23.51 54.86 -29.73
C LEU A 678 22.47 55.34 -28.73
N GLY A 679 21.24 55.64 -29.17
CA GLY A 679 20.14 56.01 -28.27
C GLY A 679 19.74 54.89 -27.29
N LEU A 680 19.78 53.63 -27.73
CA LEU A 680 19.59 52.46 -26.85
C LEU A 680 20.71 52.38 -25.80
N LYS A 681 21.97 52.58 -26.21
CA LYS A 681 23.14 52.59 -25.33
C LYS A 681 23.04 53.68 -24.26
N GLU A 682 22.57 54.88 -24.61
CA GLU A 682 22.38 55.98 -23.65
C GLU A 682 21.30 55.68 -22.61
N ARG A 683 20.25 54.91 -22.97
CA ARG A 683 19.14 54.56 -22.06
C ARG A 683 19.38 53.29 -21.25
N LEU A 684 20.41 52.52 -21.61
CA LEU A 684 20.75 51.24 -21.00
C LEU A 684 20.95 51.31 -19.46
N PRO A 685 21.64 52.32 -18.88
CA PRO A 685 21.76 52.44 -17.42
C PRO A 685 20.41 52.61 -16.71
N PHE A 686 19.46 53.32 -17.33
CA PHE A 686 18.12 53.53 -16.80
C PHE A 686 17.28 52.24 -16.87
N ILE A 687 17.36 51.50 -17.99
CA ILE A 687 16.72 50.18 -18.15
C ILE A 687 17.24 49.21 -17.09
N THR A 688 18.56 49.13 -16.94
CA THR A 688 19.20 48.28 -15.93
C THR A 688 18.75 48.66 -14.53
N SER A 689 18.80 49.95 -14.18
CA SER A 689 18.34 50.41 -12.86
C SER A 689 16.86 50.08 -12.60
N THR A 690 16.00 50.19 -13.60
CA THR A 690 14.56 49.87 -13.46
C THR A 690 14.34 48.37 -13.18
N ILE A 691 15.05 47.49 -13.90
CA ILE A 691 15.02 46.03 -13.68
C ILE A 691 15.60 45.69 -12.30
N THR A 692 16.70 46.31 -11.91
CA THR A 692 17.33 46.15 -10.59
C THR A 692 16.37 46.59 -9.48
N ASN A 693 15.75 47.76 -9.60
CA ASN A 693 14.79 48.28 -8.62
C ASN A 693 13.55 47.38 -8.51
N PHE A 694 13.05 46.81 -9.62
CA PHE A 694 11.97 45.82 -9.60
C PHE A 694 12.39 44.55 -8.85
N ALA A 695 13.58 44.02 -9.15
CA ALA A 695 14.12 42.85 -8.46
C ALA A 695 14.41 43.10 -6.98
N GLU A 696 14.80 44.32 -6.59
CA GLU A 696 14.98 44.75 -5.21
C GLU A 696 13.63 44.91 -4.49
N LYS A 697 12.65 45.55 -5.11
CA LYS A 697 11.27 45.76 -4.59
C LYS A 697 10.65 44.44 -4.11
N TYR A 698 10.95 43.34 -4.80
CA TYR A 698 10.45 42.00 -4.46
C TYR A 698 11.48 41.08 -3.79
N GLY A 699 12.66 41.59 -3.40
CA GLY A 699 13.69 40.81 -2.69
C GLY A 699 14.44 39.75 -3.52
N ILE A 700 14.19 39.69 -4.83
CA ILE A 700 14.79 38.74 -5.79
C ILE A 700 16.29 38.99 -5.92
N LEU A 701 16.71 40.26 -6.01
CA LEU A 701 18.12 40.61 -6.22
C LEU A 701 18.98 40.19 -5.02
N GLY A 702 18.47 40.36 -3.79
CA GLY A 702 19.17 39.93 -2.57
C GLY A 702 19.36 38.41 -2.52
N ALA A 703 18.32 37.65 -2.87
CA ALA A 703 18.39 36.19 -2.92
C ALA A 703 19.32 35.67 -4.03
N ILE A 704 19.23 36.23 -5.24
CA ILE A 704 20.08 35.85 -6.38
C ILE A 704 21.54 36.22 -6.14
N ASN A 705 21.83 37.41 -5.59
CA ASN A 705 23.21 37.82 -5.30
C ASN A 705 23.81 36.99 -4.16
N GLY A 706 23.03 36.66 -3.13
CA GLY A 706 23.47 35.73 -2.08
C GLY A 706 23.85 34.37 -2.65
N LEU A 707 22.97 33.76 -3.47
CA LEU A 707 23.23 32.48 -4.11
C LEU A 707 24.41 32.55 -5.09
N ARG A 708 24.50 33.62 -5.89
CA ARG A 708 25.60 33.89 -6.84
C ARG A 708 26.93 33.98 -6.11
N THR A 709 27.04 34.83 -5.09
CA THR A 709 28.29 35.00 -4.33
C THR A 709 28.74 33.67 -3.76
N THR A 710 27.83 32.90 -3.15
CA THR A 710 28.19 31.59 -2.59
C THR A 710 28.58 30.58 -3.67
N LEU A 711 27.83 30.48 -4.77
CA LEU A 711 28.12 29.55 -5.88
C LEU A 711 29.43 29.89 -6.61
N VAL A 712 29.64 31.18 -6.93
CA VAL A 712 30.84 31.66 -7.62
C VAL A 712 32.07 31.52 -6.73
N SER A 713 31.99 31.89 -5.44
CA SER A 713 33.10 31.67 -4.51
C SER A 713 33.44 30.18 -4.39
N ALA A 714 32.43 29.31 -4.27
CA ALA A 714 32.63 27.86 -4.18
C ALA A 714 33.29 27.25 -5.41
N LEU A 715 32.79 27.60 -6.60
CA LEU A 715 33.33 27.11 -7.87
C LEU A 715 34.72 27.69 -8.18
N THR A 716 34.95 28.97 -7.85
CA THR A 716 36.25 29.63 -8.05
C THR A 716 37.33 29.05 -7.14
N GLU A 717 37.00 28.75 -5.89
CA GLU A 717 37.90 28.09 -4.94
C GLU A 717 38.26 26.68 -5.42
N ALA A 718 37.27 25.87 -5.83
CA ALA A 718 37.49 24.55 -6.41
C ALA A 718 38.34 24.60 -7.71
N TYR A 719 38.03 25.53 -8.62
CA TYR A 719 38.80 25.75 -9.86
C TYR A 719 40.25 26.13 -9.60
N THR A 720 40.51 27.08 -8.69
CA THR A 720 41.86 27.59 -8.40
C THR A 720 42.73 26.49 -7.79
N ILE A 721 42.18 25.67 -6.88
CA ILE A 721 42.90 24.54 -6.28
C ILE A 721 43.19 23.46 -7.35
N SER A 722 42.22 23.17 -8.21
CA SER A 722 42.35 22.18 -9.28
C SER A 722 43.31 22.59 -10.42
N TYR A 723 43.32 23.85 -10.83
CA TYR A 723 44.17 24.37 -11.91
C TYR A 723 45.66 24.40 -11.51
N ASN A 724 45.95 24.80 -10.28
CA ASN A 724 47.32 24.90 -9.77
C ASN A 724 48.03 23.54 -9.61
N HIS A 725 47.29 22.43 -9.60
CA HIS A 725 47.85 21.07 -9.49
C HIS A 725 47.78 20.27 -10.82
N ALA A 726 47.33 20.89 -11.91
CA ALA A 726 47.16 20.25 -13.23
C ALA A 726 48.39 19.52 -13.83
N PRO A 727 49.65 19.96 -13.58
CA PRO A 727 50.84 19.28 -14.12
C PRO A 727 51.12 17.89 -13.51
N ASP A 728 50.61 17.59 -12.31
CA ASP A 728 51.00 16.40 -11.52
C ASP A 728 49.91 15.29 -11.46
N LEU A 729 48.84 15.41 -12.26
CA LEU A 729 47.63 14.56 -12.18
C LEU A 729 47.72 13.19 -12.89
N SER A 730 48.91 12.72 -13.26
CA SER A 730 49.08 11.39 -13.89
C SER A 730 48.88 10.21 -12.91
N GLN A 731 48.80 10.50 -11.61
CA GLN A 731 48.48 9.52 -10.56
C GLN A 731 47.03 9.68 -10.10
N LEU A 732 46.28 8.57 -10.00
CA LEU A 732 44.85 8.57 -9.67
C LEU A 732 44.58 9.17 -8.28
N SER A 733 45.46 8.92 -7.32
CA SER A 733 45.40 9.49 -5.97
C SER A 733 45.42 11.01 -5.96
N VAL A 734 46.34 11.60 -6.75
CA VAL A 734 46.50 13.06 -6.87
C VAL A 734 45.33 13.66 -7.65
N LEU A 735 44.85 12.97 -8.68
CA LEU A 735 43.65 13.36 -9.41
C LEU A 735 42.40 13.35 -8.53
N PHE A 736 42.16 12.28 -7.78
CA PHE A 736 41.00 12.20 -6.90
C PHE A 736 41.02 13.32 -5.83
N ARG A 737 42.20 13.62 -5.27
CA ARG A 737 42.39 14.63 -4.20
C ARG A 737 42.21 16.06 -4.67
N ASN A 738 42.69 16.37 -5.87
CA ASN A 738 42.68 17.74 -6.38
C ASN A 738 41.46 18.05 -7.26
N VAL A 739 40.64 17.04 -7.55
CA VAL A 739 39.44 17.14 -8.40
C VAL A 739 38.19 16.76 -7.63
N VAL A 740 38.03 15.47 -7.31
CA VAL A 740 36.79 14.91 -6.76
C VAL A 740 36.53 15.46 -5.35
N VAL A 741 37.57 15.52 -4.51
CA VAL A 741 37.49 16.13 -3.17
C VAL A 741 37.13 17.62 -3.23
N GLN A 742 37.65 18.38 -4.20
CA GLN A 742 37.36 19.81 -4.31
C GLN A 742 35.95 20.11 -4.83
N HIS A 743 35.46 19.31 -5.79
CA HIS A 743 34.08 19.43 -6.27
C HIS A 743 33.06 19.04 -5.17
N GLN A 744 33.38 18.03 -4.36
CA GLN A 744 32.57 17.70 -3.18
C GLN A 744 32.49 18.88 -2.20
N LYS A 745 33.60 19.59 -1.93
CA LYS A 745 33.59 20.79 -1.10
C LYS A 745 32.71 21.92 -1.66
N ALA A 746 32.72 22.12 -2.97
CA ALA A 746 31.85 23.11 -3.62
C ALA A 746 30.36 22.73 -3.52
N ILE A 747 30.03 21.44 -3.72
CA ILE A 747 28.67 20.92 -3.50
C ILE A 747 28.26 21.10 -2.02
N GLN A 748 29.18 20.89 -1.08
CA GLN A 748 28.93 21.11 0.35
C GLN A 748 28.60 22.59 0.66
N GLN A 749 29.32 23.54 0.06
CA GLN A 749 29.04 24.97 0.23
C GLN A 749 27.67 25.36 -0.33
N LEU A 750 27.24 24.77 -1.45
CA LEU A 750 25.90 24.99 -2.01
C LEU A 750 24.80 24.43 -1.11
N LEU A 751 24.97 23.20 -0.61
CA LEU A 751 24.04 22.59 0.34
C LEU A 751 23.89 23.45 1.60
N ASN A 752 25.01 23.98 2.13
CA ASN A 752 24.99 24.89 3.27
C ASN A 752 24.21 26.19 2.98
N ALA A 753 24.32 26.75 1.78
CA ALA A 753 23.60 27.97 1.40
C ALA A 753 22.08 27.76 1.34
N VAL A 754 21.63 26.64 0.77
CA VAL A 754 20.20 26.28 0.72
C VAL A 754 19.66 26.04 2.12
N VAL A 755 20.46 25.40 2.99
CA VAL A 755 20.14 25.22 4.41
C VAL A 755 19.98 26.57 5.12
N THR A 756 20.89 27.51 4.90
CA THR A 756 20.81 28.87 5.43
C THR A 756 19.53 29.59 4.95
N PHE A 757 19.20 29.52 3.66
CA PHE A 757 17.99 30.12 3.12
C PHE A 757 16.71 29.58 3.77
N LEU A 758 16.62 28.27 3.97
CA LEU A 758 15.49 27.63 4.67
C LEU A 758 15.39 28.08 6.13
N ARG A 759 16.52 28.30 6.80
CA ARG A 759 16.62 28.70 8.22
C ARG A 759 16.48 30.20 8.46
N GLU A 760 16.69 31.05 7.46
CA GLU A 760 16.63 32.52 7.61
C GLU A 760 15.34 33.14 7.07
N THR A 761 14.65 32.47 6.15
CA THR A 761 13.41 33.01 5.53
C THR A 761 12.23 32.92 6.49
N GLN A 762 11.74 34.06 6.97
CA GLN A 762 10.62 34.13 7.89
C GLN A 762 9.27 34.32 7.18
N ILE A 763 8.29 33.49 7.54
CA ILE A 763 6.92 33.48 7.04
C ILE A 763 5.99 33.93 8.17
N LYS A 764 4.99 34.77 7.86
CA LYS A 764 3.98 35.23 8.81
C LYS A 764 2.62 34.64 8.44
N LEU A 765 2.14 33.68 9.22
CA LEU A 765 0.83 33.05 9.07
C LEU A 765 -0.18 33.61 10.09
N PRO A 766 -1.49 33.64 9.78
CA PRO A 766 -2.52 34.00 10.76
C PRO A 766 -2.43 33.10 12.01
N GLY A 767 -2.37 33.70 13.20
CA GLY A 767 -2.31 32.95 14.47
C GLY A 767 -0.92 32.47 14.91
N ILE A 768 0.11 32.55 14.06
CA ILE A 768 1.51 32.19 14.41
C ILE A 768 2.38 33.45 14.43
N LYS A 769 3.35 33.51 15.34
CA LYS A 769 4.42 34.52 15.28
C LYS A 769 5.24 34.31 14.00
N GLN A 770 5.81 35.40 13.46
CA GLN A 770 6.69 35.34 12.30
C GLN A 770 7.86 34.37 12.58
N THR A 771 7.98 33.31 11.76
CA THR A 771 8.84 32.14 12.02
C THR A 771 9.24 31.47 10.70
N THR A 772 10.23 30.59 10.68
CA THR A 772 10.77 29.98 9.46
C THR A 772 10.05 28.67 9.10
N LEU A 773 10.15 28.22 7.84
CA LEU A 773 9.50 26.97 7.40
C LEU A 773 9.96 25.73 8.20
N PRO A 774 11.27 25.55 8.51
CA PRO A 774 11.72 24.49 9.41
C PRO A 774 11.13 24.59 10.81
N GLU A 775 10.96 25.80 11.35
CA GLU A 775 10.34 26.01 12.68
C GLU A 775 8.84 25.66 12.68
N ILE A 776 8.09 25.95 11.61
CA ILE A 776 6.69 25.53 11.45
C ILE A 776 6.59 24.01 11.40
N CYS A 777 7.40 23.36 10.56
CA CYS A 777 7.46 21.90 10.48
C CYS A 777 7.90 21.27 11.81
N GLN A 778 8.84 21.91 12.51
CA GLN A 778 9.30 21.45 13.81
C GLN A 778 8.21 21.63 14.88
N GLN A 779 7.44 22.71 14.88
CA GLN A 779 6.31 22.88 15.81
C GLN A 779 5.23 21.81 15.59
N ILE A 780 4.89 21.50 14.33
CA ILE A 780 3.94 20.43 13.98
C ILE A 780 4.50 19.08 14.43
N LYS A 781 5.76 18.78 14.09
CA LYS A 781 6.45 17.54 14.48
C LYS A 781 6.55 17.39 16.00
N THR A 782 6.94 18.44 16.72
CA THR A 782 7.04 18.44 18.18
C THR A 782 5.68 18.22 18.81
N SER A 783 4.62 18.86 18.29
CA SER A 783 3.26 18.65 18.80
C SER A 783 2.80 17.20 18.60
N ILE A 784 3.04 16.61 17.42
CA ILE A 784 2.74 15.20 17.13
C ILE A 784 3.60 14.28 18.01
N ALA A 785 4.89 14.55 18.14
CA ALA A 785 5.81 13.72 18.90
C ALA A 785 5.52 13.74 20.41
N VAL A 786 5.17 14.91 20.98
CA VAL A 786 4.78 15.05 22.40
C VAL A 786 3.50 14.26 22.65
N LEU A 787 2.50 14.35 21.77
CA LEU A 787 1.25 13.59 21.91
C LEU A 787 1.47 12.07 21.78
N PHE A 788 2.21 11.63 20.76
CA PHE A 788 2.55 10.21 20.60
C PHE A 788 3.35 9.70 21.80
N GLU A 789 4.23 10.52 22.37
CA GLU A 789 4.97 10.21 23.59
C GLU A 789 4.06 10.13 24.81
N GLU A 790 3.10 11.04 24.98
CA GLU A 790 2.12 10.99 26.07
C GLU A 790 1.23 9.75 25.97
N VAL A 791 0.71 9.43 24.78
CA VAL A 791 -0.12 8.24 24.55
C VAL A 791 0.70 6.95 24.72
N ILE A 792 1.91 6.88 24.16
CA ILE A 792 2.78 5.70 24.29
C ILE A 792 3.28 5.54 25.72
N ASN A 793 3.57 6.63 26.44
CA ASN A 793 3.92 6.56 27.86
C ASN A 793 2.73 6.16 28.72
N ALA A 794 1.52 6.64 28.43
CA ALA A 794 0.30 6.22 29.12
C ALA A 794 0.04 4.72 28.90
N ILE A 795 0.15 4.24 27.65
CA ILE A 795 0.05 2.81 27.30
C ILE A 795 1.17 2.00 27.98
N THR A 796 2.42 2.47 27.91
CA THR A 796 3.58 1.77 28.47
C THR A 796 3.53 1.70 29.99
N ASN A 797 3.12 2.77 30.66
CA ASN A 797 2.96 2.81 32.12
C ASN A 797 1.76 1.94 32.54
N ALA A 798 0.62 2.03 31.86
CA ALA A 798 -0.52 1.14 32.13
C ALA A 798 -0.16 -0.34 31.97
N ILE A 799 0.56 -0.70 30.89
CA ILE A 799 1.05 -2.06 30.64
C ILE A 799 2.08 -2.46 31.71
N THR A 800 3.06 -1.61 32.02
CA THR A 800 4.16 -1.94 32.93
C THR A 800 3.69 -2.06 34.38
N ASP A 801 2.86 -1.13 34.85
CA ASP A 801 2.38 -1.08 36.23
C ASP A 801 1.39 -2.22 36.51
N ASN A 802 0.50 -2.54 35.55
CA ASN A 802 -0.44 -3.65 35.71
C ASN A 802 0.19 -5.03 35.46
N LEU A 803 1.12 -5.19 34.51
CA LEU A 803 1.82 -6.47 34.31
C LEU A 803 2.73 -6.82 35.49
N LYS A 804 3.45 -5.83 36.05
CA LYS A 804 4.23 -6.05 37.28
C LYS A 804 3.35 -6.37 38.47
N ALA A 805 2.17 -5.74 38.58
CA ALA A 805 1.24 -5.99 39.69
C ALA A 805 0.54 -7.36 39.60
N HIS A 806 0.19 -7.85 38.41
CA HIS A 806 -0.60 -9.09 38.25
C HIS A 806 0.20 -10.35 37.87
N PHE A 807 1.36 -10.23 37.21
CA PHE A 807 2.10 -11.38 36.67
C PHE A 807 3.57 -11.44 37.10
N SER A 808 3.98 -10.69 38.15
CA SER A 808 5.37 -10.68 38.62
C SER A 808 5.95 -12.08 38.89
N SER A 809 5.14 -13.07 39.27
CA SER A 809 5.61 -14.44 39.49
C SER A 809 5.80 -15.22 38.18
N THR A 810 4.95 -15.02 37.18
CA THR A 810 4.94 -15.79 35.91
C THR A 810 5.88 -15.19 34.87
N VAL A 811 5.96 -13.86 34.73
CA VAL A 811 6.88 -13.19 33.79
C VAL A 811 8.35 -13.50 34.13
N LYS A 812 8.68 -13.59 35.42
CA LYS A 812 10.02 -14.02 35.88
C LYS A 812 10.40 -15.45 35.49
N THR A 813 9.41 -16.29 35.16
CA THR A 813 9.62 -17.71 34.81
C THR A 813 9.80 -17.95 33.31
N ILE A 814 9.49 -16.97 32.46
CA ILE A 814 9.66 -17.08 31.01
C ILE A 814 11.14 -16.93 30.67
N ARG A 815 11.73 -17.98 30.10
CA ARG A 815 13.10 -18.05 29.59
C ARG A 815 13.09 -18.65 28.20
N ILE A 816 13.36 -17.84 27.17
CA ILE A 816 13.43 -18.28 25.78
C ILE A 816 14.90 -18.45 25.41
N VAL A 817 15.31 -19.69 25.15
CA VAL A 817 16.67 -19.99 24.69
C VAL A 817 16.72 -19.85 23.16
N LEU A 818 17.50 -18.89 22.68
CA LEU A 818 17.73 -18.59 21.28
C LEU A 818 18.67 -19.63 20.64
N ARG A 819 18.67 -19.71 19.30
CA ARG A 819 19.51 -20.66 18.53
C ARG A 819 21.02 -20.51 18.77
N ASN A 820 21.47 -19.36 19.26
CA ASN A 820 22.86 -19.08 19.64
C ASN A 820 23.17 -19.47 21.10
N GLY A 821 22.20 -19.99 21.85
CA GLY A 821 22.34 -20.39 23.26
C GLY A 821 22.03 -19.29 24.29
N GLU A 822 21.74 -18.06 23.86
CA GLU A 822 21.37 -16.97 24.76
C GLU A 822 19.95 -17.13 25.29
N THR A 823 19.72 -16.78 26.56
CA THR A 823 18.40 -16.93 27.20
C THR A 823 17.78 -15.56 27.43
N LEU A 824 16.67 -15.28 26.75
CA LEU A 824 15.85 -14.08 26.95
C LEU A 824 14.86 -14.29 28.10
N THR A 825 14.91 -13.42 29.11
CA THR A 825 13.96 -13.42 30.23
C THR A 825 12.69 -12.62 29.89
N GLY A 826 11.58 -12.92 30.59
CA GLY A 826 10.33 -12.17 30.41
C GLY A 826 10.47 -10.66 30.68
N ASP A 827 11.33 -10.26 31.62
CA ASP A 827 11.64 -8.85 31.90
C ASP A 827 12.39 -8.19 30.73
N GLU A 828 13.32 -8.91 30.09
CA GLU A 828 14.02 -8.44 28.90
C GLU A 828 13.08 -8.33 27.70
N ILE A 829 12.17 -9.30 27.50
CA ILE A 829 11.15 -9.26 26.42
C ILE A 829 10.21 -8.05 26.58
N LEU A 830 9.74 -7.77 27.81
CA LEU A 830 8.97 -6.56 28.11
C LEU A 830 9.80 -5.29 27.86
N GLY A 831 11.09 -5.32 28.21
CA GLY A 831 12.04 -4.26 27.89
C GLY A 831 12.19 -4.04 26.38
N TYR A 832 12.27 -5.10 25.57
CA TYR A 832 12.33 -5.01 24.11
C TYR A 832 11.05 -4.45 23.51
N MET A 833 9.86 -4.84 24.00
CA MET A 833 8.60 -4.27 23.53
C MET A 833 8.46 -2.78 23.90
N LYS A 834 8.84 -2.39 25.12
CA LYS A 834 8.91 -0.98 25.54
C LYS A 834 9.88 -0.20 24.66
N ASN A 835 11.05 -0.75 24.39
CA ASN A 835 12.06 -0.14 23.53
C ASN A 835 11.57 -0.04 22.08
N ALA A 836 10.84 -1.03 21.56
CA ALA A 836 10.26 -0.99 20.20
C ALA A 836 9.15 0.07 20.07
N LEU A 837 8.27 0.21 21.07
CA LEU A 837 7.26 1.28 21.10
C LEU A 837 7.90 2.67 21.24
N THR A 838 8.88 2.81 22.12
CA THR A 838 9.68 4.04 22.26
C THR A 838 10.46 4.35 20.97
N HIS A 839 10.89 3.32 20.24
CA HIS A 839 11.56 3.46 18.96
C HIS A 839 10.66 4.14 17.92
N SER A 840 9.36 3.83 17.89
CA SER A 840 8.42 4.49 16.97
C SER A 840 8.21 5.99 17.28
N VAL A 841 8.16 6.39 18.57
CA VAL A 841 8.20 7.81 18.99
C VAL A 841 9.51 8.45 18.57
N ASN A 842 10.63 7.76 18.81
CA ASN A 842 11.95 8.24 18.41
C ASN A 842 12.06 8.38 16.89
N MET A 843 11.44 7.52 16.08
CA MET A 843 11.39 7.65 14.62
C MET A 843 10.63 8.91 14.19
N ILE A 844 9.49 9.23 14.81
CA ILE A 844 8.76 10.48 14.55
C ILE A 844 9.58 11.70 14.99
N LYS A 845 10.27 11.61 16.14
CA LYS A 845 11.22 12.64 16.61
C LYS A 845 12.47 12.75 15.72
N GLN A 846 12.84 11.68 15.02
CA GLN A 846 13.97 11.60 14.10
C GLN A 846 13.59 11.92 12.65
N LEU A 847 12.32 12.20 12.32
CA LEU A 847 11.96 12.73 11.00
C LEU A 847 12.67 14.06 10.78
N GLU A 848 13.63 14.07 9.88
CA GLU A 848 14.53 15.20 9.71
C GLU A 848 13.84 16.25 8.85
N SER A 849 13.97 17.51 9.26
CA SER A 849 13.52 18.61 8.42
C SER A 849 14.40 18.68 7.16
N LEU A 850 13.86 19.25 6.09
CA LEU A 850 14.52 19.27 4.79
C LEU A 850 15.94 19.86 4.86
N ASP A 851 16.16 20.86 5.72
CA ASP A 851 17.48 21.44 5.98
C ASP A 851 18.45 20.44 6.63
N VAL A 852 18.00 19.63 7.59
CA VAL A 852 18.83 18.58 8.23
C VAL A 852 19.14 17.44 7.26
N ILE A 853 18.18 17.06 6.38
CA ILE A 853 18.40 16.07 5.32
C ILE A 853 19.48 16.55 4.35
N LEU A 854 19.44 17.82 3.97
CA LEU A 854 20.44 18.43 3.07
C LEU A 854 21.82 18.52 3.73
N GLU A 855 21.91 18.82 5.04
CA GLU A 855 23.17 18.76 5.79
C GLU A 855 23.78 17.35 5.80
N LYS A 856 22.96 16.33 6.09
CA LYS A 856 23.41 14.93 6.09
C LYS A 856 23.79 14.40 4.73
N LEU A 857 23.07 14.78 3.68
CA LEU A 857 23.46 14.46 2.31
C LEU A 857 24.86 14.99 2.02
N GLY A 858 25.16 16.21 2.46
CA GLY A 858 26.50 16.78 2.38
C GLY A 858 27.55 15.94 3.13
N GLN A 859 27.29 15.59 4.39
CA GLN A 859 28.17 14.74 5.20
C GLN A 859 28.41 13.36 4.57
N ALA A 860 27.37 12.70 4.09
CA ALA A 860 27.49 11.38 3.46
C ALA A 860 28.31 11.43 2.15
N LEU A 861 28.13 12.49 1.35
CA LEU A 861 28.95 12.74 0.17
C LEU A 861 30.41 12.99 0.55
N GLN A 862 30.67 13.71 1.65
CA GLN A 862 32.02 13.92 2.17
C GLN A 862 32.67 12.60 2.58
N GLU A 863 32.00 11.80 3.42
CA GLU A 863 32.52 10.51 3.90
C GLU A 863 32.78 9.52 2.75
N ALA A 864 31.87 9.45 1.76
CA ALA A 864 32.03 8.59 0.61
C ALA A 864 33.28 8.97 -0.21
N VAL A 865 33.52 10.28 -0.38
CA VAL A 865 34.70 10.80 -1.08
C VAL A 865 35.97 10.55 -0.26
N GLU A 866 35.96 10.77 1.06
CA GLU A 866 37.10 10.49 1.95
C GLU A 866 37.51 9.01 1.92
N LYS A 867 36.56 8.09 2.08
CA LYS A 867 36.85 6.64 2.00
C LYS A 867 37.34 6.20 0.63
N THR A 868 36.81 6.80 -0.44
CA THR A 868 37.26 6.50 -1.80
C THR A 868 38.68 7.02 -2.03
N GLN A 869 39.04 8.18 -1.48
CA GLN A 869 40.42 8.68 -1.48
C GLN A 869 41.35 7.74 -0.72
N GLU A 870 40.98 7.28 0.48
CA GLU A 870 41.76 6.32 1.26
C GLU A 870 41.99 5.00 0.49
N PHE A 871 40.94 4.48 -0.15
CA PHE A 871 41.01 3.29 -0.98
C PHE A 871 41.94 3.46 -2.19
N ILE A 872 41.89 4.62 -2.84
CA ILE A 872 42.76 4.96 -3.98
C ILE A 872 44.21 5.14 -3.52
N ASP A 873 44.44 5.79 -2.38
CA ASP A 873 45.77 6.00 -1.79
C ASP A 873 46.42 4.66 -1.38
N MET A 874 45.62 3.66 -0.97
CA MET A 874 46.09 2.31 -0.62
C MET A 874 46.42 1.42 -1.83
N ASN A 875 45.82 1.66 -3.00
CA ASN A 875 45.96 0.81 -4.19
C ASN A 875 46.82 1.49 -5.26
N GLN A 876 48.14 1.51 -5.07
CA GLN A 876 49.09 1.95 -6.09
C GLN A 876 49.03 1.00 -7.31
N SER A 877 48.37 1.42 -8.39
CA SER A 877 48.12 0.59 -9.57
C SER A 877 48.43 1.35 -10.87
N ASP A 878 49.43 0.87 -11.61
CA ASP A 878 49.82 1.40 -12.93
C ASP A 878 48.68 1.38 -13.96
N PHE A 879 47.73 0.45 -13.82
CA PHE A 879 46.55 0.39 -14.69
C PHE A 879 45.60 1.56 -14.38
N LEU A 880 45.34 1.80 -13.09
CA LEU A 880 44.49 2.89 -12.64
C LEU A 880 45.12 4.26 -12.88
N ASP A 881 46.45 4.39 -12.81
CA ASP A 881 47.17 5.62 -13.17
C ASP A 881 47.15 5.89 -14.68
N LYS A 882 47.17 4.85 -15.53
CA LYS A 882 46.93 5.00 -16.97
C LYS A 882 45.50 5.40 -17.31
N VAL A 883 44.52 4.90 -16.54
CA VAL A 883 43.12 5.35 -16.62
C VAL A 883 43.01 6.79 -16.11
N ALA A 884 43.68 7.15 -15.01
CA ALA A 884 43.75 8.51 -14.47
C ALA A 884 44.39 9.48 -15.46
N ALA A 885 45.44 9.09 -16.20
CA ALA A 885 46.02 9.91 -17.25
C ALA A 885 45.04 10.19 -18.41
N LYS A 886 44.18 9.22 -18.77
CA LYS A 886 43.09 9.42 -19.75
C LYS A 886 41.96 10.29 -19.19
N ILE A 887 41.57 10.07 -17.94
CA ILE A 887 40.62 10.91 -17.21
C ILE A 887 41.19 12.32 -17.08
N ASN A 888 42.50 12.49 -16.89
CA ASN A 888 43.19 13.76 -16.80
C ASN A 888 43.08 14.54 -18.12
N THR A 889 43.25 13.88 -19.27
CA THR A 889 43.00 14.52 -20.58
C THR A 889 41.54 14.96 -20.75
N LEU A 890 40.59 14.17 -20.28
CA LEU A 890 39.17 14.54 -20.25
C LEU A 890 38.90 15.66 -19.23
N TYR A 891 39.62 15.66 -18.12
CA TYR A 891 39.52 16.58 -17.01
C TYR A 891 40.09 17.94 -17.33
N THR A 892 41.22 18.04 -18.05
CA THR A 892 41.77 19.30 -18.58
C THR A 892 40.79 19.98 -19.54
N ASN A 893 40.03 19.19 -20.31
CA ASN A 893 38.92 19.71 -21.13
C ASN A 893 37.73 20.17 -20.26
N ASN A 894 37.39 19.45 -19.18
CA ASN A 894 36.32 19.84 -18.25
C ASN A 894 36.69 21.02 -17.32
N ILE A 895 37.94 21.19 -16.88
CA ILE A 895 38.43 22.39 -16.16
C ILE A 895 38.24 23.63 -17.03
N ARG A 896 38.53 23.50 -18.32
CA ARG A 896 38.33 24.58 -19.29
C ARG A 896 36.85 24.89 -19.48
N LEU A 897 35.98 23.87 -19.43
CA LEU A 897 34.53 24.03 -19.36
C LEU A 897 34.05 24.63 -18.04
N VAL A 898 34.61 24.27 -16.88
CA VAL A 898 34.26 24.84 -15.57
C VAL A 898 34.72 26.28 -15.44
N ASN A 899 35.90 26.65 -15.95
CA ASN A 899 36.29 28.06 -16.04
C ASN A 899 35.36 28.82 -17.00
N SER A 900 35.02 28.19 -18.13
CA SER A 900 34.03 28.72 -19.06
C SER A 900 32.64 28.83 -18.41
N LEU A 901 32.28 27.93 -17.48
CA LEU A 901 31.02 27.90 -16.74
C LEU A 901 31.03 28.93 -15.60
N ILE A 902 32.16 29.16 -14.93
CA ILE A 902 32.35 30.22 -13.93
C ILE A 902 32.30 31.59 -14.61
N GLU A 903 32.95 31.74 -15.78
CA GLU A 903 32.85 32.91 -16.63
C GLU A 903 31.45 33.05 -17.24
N GLU A 904 30.77 31.96 -17.59
CA GLU A 904 29.36 31.97 -18.05
C GLU A 904 28.42 32.33 -16.91
N VAL A 905 28.54 31.79 -15.70
CA VAL A 905 27.70 32.14 -14.55
C VAL A 905 27.97 33.59 -14.12
N ASN A 906 29.22 34.03 -14.15
CA ASN A 906 29.58 35.43 -13.90
C ASN A 906 29.10 36.38 -15.00
N SER A 907 28.95 35.92 -16.24
CA SER A 907 28.39 36.72 -17.34
C SER A 907 26.87 36.61 -17.46
N LEU A 908 26.24 35.48 -17.14
CA LEU A 908 24.78 35.28 -17.16
C LEU A 908 24.09 36.03 -16.02
N LEU A 909 24.77 36.20 -14.88
CA LEU A 909 24.24 36.87 -13.69
C LEU A 909 24.84 38.28 -13.49
N ASN A 910 25.37 38.90 -14.54
CA ASN A 910 25.84 40.28 -14.52
C ASN A 910 24.91 41.20 -15.34
N THR A 911 24.44 42.27 -14.71
CA THR A 911 23.73 43.37 -15.36
C THR A 911 24.56 44.09 -16.43
N ASP A 912 25.90 43.98 -16.40
CA ASP A 912 26.79 44.54 -17.44
C ASP A 912 26.80 43.73 -18.74
N SER A 913 26.27 42.51 -18.74
CA SER A 913 26.25 41.67 -19.95
C SER A 913 25.34 42.24 -21.03
N LEU A 914 24.30 43.00 -20.66
CA LEU A 914 23.54 43.80 -21.63
C LEU A 914 24.41 44.90 -22.24
N ASN A 915 25.26 45.58 -21.45
CA ASN A 915 26.21 46.59 -21.95
C ASN A 915 27.23 45.97 -22.92
N VAL A 916 27.83 44.84 -22.54
CA VAL A 916 28.81 44.12 -23.36
C VAL A 916 28.18 43.52 -24.62
N PHE A 917 26.95 42.99 -24.52
CA PHE A 917 26.20 42.47 -25.66
C PHE A 917 25.83 43.59 -26.64
N VAL A 918 25.34 44.74 -26.15
CA VAL A 918 25.05 45.91 -26.98
C VAL A 918 26.32 46.45 -27.65
N ASP A 919 27.45 46.50 -26.93
CA ASP A 919 28.74 46.90 -27.50
C ASP A 919 29.25 45.91 -28.56
N ARG A 920 29.11 44.60 -28.32
CA ARG A 920 29.42 43.56 -29.32
C ARG A 920 28.47 43.61 -30.52
N CYS A 921 27.18 43.87 -30.33
CA CYS A 921 26.23 44.08 -31.41
C CYS A 921 26.59 45.33 -32.23
N MET A 922 27.03 46.40 -31.57
CA MET A 922 27.56 47.60 -32.24
C MET A 922 28.80 47.27 -33.08
N GLU A 923 29.75 46.51 -32.53
CA GLU A 923 30.94 46.06 -33.25
C GLU A 923 30.61 45.10 -34.41
N LEU A 924 29.66 44.17 -34.22
CA LEU A 924 29.18 43.24 -35.24
C LEU A 924 28.44 43.95 -36.36
N VAL A 925 27.59 44.95 -36.06
CA VAL A 925 26.92 45.77 -37.06
C VAL A 925 27.95 46.57 -37.85
N LEU A 926 28.91 47.21 -37.17
CA LEU A 926 30.02 47.91 -37.82
C LEU A 926 30.88 46.98 -38.70
N PHE A 927 31.13 45.75 -38.24
CA PHE A 927 31.85 44.71 -38.98
C PHE A 927 31.05 44.19 -40.18
N MET A 928 29.76 43.88 -40.02
CA MET A 928 28.85 43.45 -41.08
C MET A 928 28.70 44.50 -42.16
N VAL A 929 28.62 45.80 -41.81
CA VAL A 929 28.62 46.90 -42.78
C VAL A 929 29.94 46.94 -43.56
N LYS A 930 31.06 46.66 -42.90
CA LYS A 930 32.41 46.62 -43.50
C LYS A 930 32.60 45.40 -44.41
N GLU A 931 32.14 44.23 -43.99
CA GLU A 931 32.22 42.99 -44.77
C GLU A 931 31.22 42.94 -45.91
N PHE A 932 30.00 43.47 -45.73
CA PHE A 932 29.05 43.62 -46.83
C PHE A 932 29.62 44.52 -47.92
N LYS A 933 30.27 45.63 -47.54
CA LYS A 933 31.04 46.47 -48.47
C LYS A 933 32.14 45.66 -49.19
N ASN A 934 32.89 44.82 -48.49
CA ASN A 934 33.93 43.97 -49.08
C ASN A 934 33.40 42.84 -50.00
N ILE A 935 32.31 42.17 -49.62
CA ILE A 935 31.69 41.07 -50.37
C ILE A 935 31.07 41.59 -51.66
N VAL A 936 30.35 42.71 -51.59
CA VAL A 936 29.80 43.39 -52.77
C VAL A 936 30.90 43.79 -53.75
N SER A 937 32.03 44.28 -53.22
CA SER A 937 33.23 44.61 -54.02
C SER A 937 33.87 43.38 -54.69
N ARG A 938 33.62 42.17 -54.17
CA ARG A 938 34.18 40.90 -54.67
C ARG A 938 33.25 40.14 -55.61
N VAL A 939 31.93 40.21 -55.39
CA VAL A 939 30.94 39.39 -56.11
C VAL A 939 30.55 39.99 -57.46
N PHE A 940 30.70 41.30 -57.67
CA PHE A 940 30.37 41.98 -58.93
C PHE A 940 31.65 42.52 -59.62
N PRO A 941 32.22 41.82 -60.64
CA PRO A 941 33.53 42.13 -61.22
C PRO A 941 33.55 43.24 -62.29
N THR A 942 32.45 43.99 -62.44
CA THR A 942 32.33 45.14 -63.36
C THR A 942 32.00 46.38 -62.56
N ASP A 943 32.66 47.48 -62.91
CA ASP A 943 32.74 48.77 -62.20
C ASP A 943 31.83 48.88 -60.96
N PRO A 944 32.34 48.60 -59.75
CA PRO A 944 31.56 48.59 -58.52
C PRO A 944 30.78 49.89 -58.28
N GLU A 945 31.28 51.03 -58.77
CA GLU A 945 30.63 52.34 -58.67
C GLU A 945 29.32 52.45 -59.46
N ALA A 946 29.06 51.55 -60.43
CA ALA A 946 27.86 51.55 -61.27
C ALA A 946 26.70 50.71 -60.72
N LEU A 947 26.98 49.69 -59.87
CA LEU A 947 25.98 48.74 -59.35
C LEU A 947 25.69 48.95 -57.86
N VAL A 948 26.67 49.44 -57.10
CA VAL A 948 26.50 49.75 -55.68
C VAL A 948 27.14 51.10 -55.36
N ASN A 949 26.32 52.07 -54.94
CA ASN A 949 26.76 53.42 -54.63
C ASN A 949 26.55 53.73 -53.14
N VAL A 950 27.62 54.12 -52.46
CA VAL A 950 27.59 54.61 -51.07
C VAL A 950 27.81 56.11 -51.08
N HIS A 951 26.75 56.89 -50.89
CA HIS A 951 26.81 58.35 -50.90
C HIS A 951 25.94 58.94 -49.78
N ASN A 952 26.45 59.93 -49.04
CA ASN A 952 25.79 60.59 -47.91
C ASN A 952 25.18 59.63 -46.87
N GLY A 953 25.90 58.57 -46.48
CA GLY A 953 25.45 57.64 -45.44
C GLY A 953 24.39 56.62 -45.88
N ARG A 954 24.02 56.60 -47.17
CA ARG A 954 23.13 55.59 -47.78
C ARG A 954 23.87 54.67 -48.74
N LEU A 955 23.56 53.38 -48.66
CA LEU A 955 24.03 52.30 -49.53
C LEU A 955 22.92 51.92 -50.49
N LYS A 956 23.10 52.22 -51.77
CA LYS A 956 22.17 51.83 -52.83
C LYS A 956 22.77 50.70 -53.65
N MET A 957 22.01 49.64 -53.88
CA MET A 957 22.35 48.51 -54.76
C MET A 957 21.31 48.39 -55.85
N ASP A 958 21.74 48.12 -57.06
CA ASP A 958 20.89 47.82 -58.20
C ASP A 958 21.55 46.71 -59.03
N ILE A 959 21.00 45.51 -58.96
CA ILE A 959 21.62 44.28 -59.47
C ILE A 959 20.59 43.52 -60.28
N SER A 960 20.98 43.06 -61.48
CA SER A 960 20.14 42.25 -62.34
C SER A 960 20.80 40.89 -62.56
N PHE A 961 20.12 39.80 -62.21
CA PHE A 961 20.66 38.44 -62.35
C PHE A 961 19.66 37.49 -63.03
N PRO A 962 20.14 36.48 -63.76
CA PRO A 962 19.26 35.53 -64.45
C PRO A 962 18.46 34.68 -63.45
N PHE A 963 17.17 34.51 -63.73
CA PHE A 963 16.27 33.61 -63.02
C PHE A 963 16.36 32.23 -63.65
N TYR A 964 17.17 31.34 -63.07
CA TYR A 964 17.13 29.93 -63.43
C TYR A 964 16.00 29.26 -62.65
N GLN A 965 15.10 28.59 -63.38
CA GLN A 965 14.02 27.77 -62.83
C GLN A 965 14.54 26.62 -61.97
#